data_AF-A0AAD6IY60-F1
#
_entry.id   AF-A0AAD6IY60-F1
#
_cell.length_a   1.000
_cell.length_b   1.000
_cell.length_c   1.000
_cell.angle_alpha   90.00
_cell.angle_beta   90.00
_cell.angle_gamma   90.00
#
_symmetry.space_group_name_H-M   'P 1'
#
loop_
_entity.id
_entity.type
_entity.pdbx_description
1 polymer ?
#
loop_
_entity_poly.entity_id
_entity_poly.type
_entity_poly.pdbx_seq_one_letter_code
_entity_poly.pdbx_strand_id
1 'polypeptide(L)'
;MSSLTPGQAHALLDILTHRETYNAEIELFKTPGIIHEYGPPFQDPSTISRSPVLQKLFNTFVVPIPGLRDVEQEFWTKRVLPIVDDLAKANLSESYDKGSMGIRKTLATAISALIEYPARGVLGGLPGRDVEYDPSQPYDVHNQHDLADAFREFLRQMVYGDLLDELFDKAAQSDDLQEHSQMVIAAHQHIVVNLASLVHYVLVTSPKGQMLLSLIERTNRLIPYRIIRQTLRVGNAATMINGMVKLVLTKMSLGAVTNWIGLSSGADEGMNLLQTIIYTVLSWDIRELESRVSKLERSKDTPSKDQMSAVLAYTKLNRAEQEAFREISKSSSVSIIHAILTMSPSNPSTTLTNDRHRCLLEYLSIQLSIRDREQIISVLCRSNPDNLTVTIRDIVTIYDPIIRNLHNAVDLSGTVSDFERFVNDMIKTAKISDSSKQSAPPGVEEFVALFERHQKSCHVFLHQFCKNGAKATELWRDYAKYAVKQFRQPEDTSTDGGAGGFDPTLNKLFNELGEEDKRIVAEQMEAYEAYLQELNRKTRRRMASVVASDIASAAAALPKKPTKKGPGNFLFKWQQLLDSTQITPSVAVGGKVRSGKDADVKTASGVDFIGDKKSVSAAKLAAKTPANGDEASSLTSSAGSKEAVEMPDVKRTVELLLPRFKEVVAGCH
;
A
#
# COMPACT_ATOMS: atom_id res chain seq x y z
N MET A 1 -39.32 15.46 4.39
CA MET A 1 -37.88 15.27 4.16
C MET A 1 -37.64 13.78 4.05
N SER A 2 -37.12 13.29 2.93
CA SER A 2 -36.71 11.89 2.79
C SER A 2 -35.33 11.72 3.43
N SER A 3 -35.21 11.01 4.55
CA SER A 3 -33.91 10.65 5.11
C SER A 3 -33.36 9.40 4.42
N LEU A 4 -32.04 9.32 4.30
CA LEU A 4 -31.37 8.07 3.91
C LEU A 4 -31.66 7.00 4.96
N THR A 5 -31.82 5.74 4.54
CA THR A 5 -31.80 4.62 5.48
C THR A 5 -30.40 4.48 6.09
N PRO A 6 -30.23 3.82 7.25
CA PRO A 6 -28.90 3.57 7.79
C PRO A 6 -27.99 2.85 6.79
N GLY A 7 -28.51 1.83 6.09
CA GLY A 7 -27.76 1.13 5.05
C GLY A 7 -27.29 2.04 3.91
N GLN A 8 -28.16 2.93 3.44
CA GLN A 8 -27.81 3.92 2.41
C GLN A 8 -26.80 4.96 2.91
N ALA A 9 -26.92 5.43 4.15
CA ALA A 9 -25.96 6.36 4.73
C ALA A 9 -24.57 5.73 4.87
N HIS A 10 -24.50 4.46 5.33
CA HIS A 10 -23.28 3.68 5.38
C HIS A 10 -22.65 3.52 3.98
N ALA A 11 -23.45 3.13 2.99
CA ALA A 11 -23.02 2.99 1.60
C ALA A 11 -22.48 4.32 1.04
N LEU A 12 -23.16 5.42 1.32
CA LEU A 12 -22.75 6.76 0.88
C LEU A 12 -21.41 7.17 1.49
N LEU A 13 -21.23 7.00 2.81
CA LEU A 13 -19.94 7.28 3.46
C LEU A 13 -18.83 6.39 2.88
N ASP A 14 -19.12 5.11 2.63
CA ASP A 14 -18.16 4.17 2.07
C ASP A 14 -17.70 4.59 0.66
N ILE A 15 -18.63 5.00 -0.21
CA ILE A 15 -18.32 5.50 -1.56
C ILE A 15 -17.50 6.79 -1.48
N LEU A 16 -17.97 7.78 -0.72
CA LEU A 16 -17.33 9.11 -0.66
C LEU A 16 -15.91 9.00 -0.11
N THR A 17 -15.71 8.25 0.98
CA THR A 17 -14.37 8.02 1.54
C THR A 17 -13.47 7.22 0.60
N HIS A 18 -13.99 6.19 -0.08
CA HIS A 18 -13.23 5.40 -1.05
C HIS A 18 -12.76 6.24 -2.25
N ARG A 19 -13.64 7.09 -2.79
CA ARG A 19 -13.33 7.95 -3.93
C ARG A 19 -12.44 9.12 -3.55
N GLU A 20 -12.68 9.75 -2.41
CA GLU A 20 -11.88 10.89 -1.95
C GLU A 20 -10.44 10.45 -1.67
N THR A 21 -10.25 9.41 -0.83
CA THR A 21 -8.92 8.96 -0.39
C THR A 21 -8.01 8.64 -1.58
N TYR A 22 -8.48 7.89 -2.57
CA TYR A 22 -7.65 7.53 -3.71
C TYR A 22 -7.64 8.60 -4.82
N ASN A 23 -8.78 8.80 -5.46
CA ASN A 23 -8.87 9.54 -6.72
C ASN A 23 -8.65 11.04 -6.51
N ALA A 24 -9.03 11.57 -5.34
CA ALA A 24 -9.03 13.00 -5.08
C ALA A 24 -7.91 13.47 -4.15
N GLU A 25 -7.23 12.58 -3.40
CA GLU A 25 -6.17 12.98 -2.47
C GLU A 25 -4.82 12.27 -2.73
N ILE A 26 -4.74 10.94 -2.61
CA ILE A 26 -3.46 10.22 -2.83
C ILE A 26 -2.90 10.47 -4.23
N GLU A 27 -3.76 10.49 -5.25
CA GLU A 27 -3.30 10.81 -6.59
C GLU A 27 -2.78 12.24 -6.71
N LEU A 28 -3.25 13.22 -5.93
CA LEU A 28 -2.78 14.60 -6.04
C LEU A 28 -1.31 14.77 -5.71
N PHE A 29 -0.71 13.87 -4.91
CA PHE A 29 0.74 13.86 -4.60
C PHE A 29 1.64 13.64 -5.82
N LYS A 30 1.05 13.35 -6.98
CA LYS A 30 1.74 13.35 -8.26
C LYS A 30 2.00 14.78 -8.77
N THR A 31 1.18 15.75 -8.38
CA THR A 31 1.27 17.13 -8.86
C THR A 31 2.36 17.90 -8.10
N PRO A 32 3.37 18.48 -8.77
CA PRO A 32 4.35 19.35 -8.12
C PRO A 32 3.69 20.49 -7.35
N GLY A 33 4.19 20.79 -6.15
CA GLY A 33 3.68 21.86 -5.30
C GLY A 33 2.44 21.53 -4.46
N ILE A 34 1.80 20.37 -4.65
CA ILE A 34 0.57 20.00 -3.92
C ILE A 34 0.73 19.98 -2.39
N ILE A 35 1.93 19.68 -1.89
CA ILE A 35 2.22 19.68 -0.45
C ILE A 35 2.07 21.07 0.18
N HIS A 36 2.09 22.14 -0.63
CA HIS A 36 1.81 23.52 -0.19
C HIS A 36 0.32 23.81 -0.03
N GLU A 37 -0.55 22.90 -0.48
CA GLU A 37 -2.01 22.98 -0.37
C GLU A 37 -2.56 21.89 0.59
N TYR A 38 -1.68 21.30 1.43
CA TYR A 38 -2.05 20.21 2.34
C TYR A 38 -2.62 20.72 3.68
N GLY A 39 -2.18 21.90 4.13
CA GLY A 39 -2.52 22.50 5.42
C GLY A 39 -1.56 22.08 6.56
N PRO A 40 -1.93 22.33 7.84
CA PRO A 40 -1.11 21.91 8.98
C PRO A 40 -0.72 20.42 8.98
N PRO A 41 0.50 20.07 9.44
CA PRO A 41 1.49 20.98 10.04
C PRO A 41 2.43 21.66 9.01
N PHE A 42 2.22 21.45 7.71
CA PHE A 42 3.10 21.95 6.66
C PHE A 42 2.82 23.41 6.26
N GLN A 43 1.62 23.90 6.52
CA GLN A 43 1.18 25.28 6.30
C GLN A 43 0.45 25.83 7.53
N ASP A 44 0.07 27.11 7.46
CA ASP A 44 -0.68 27.79 8.52
C ASP A 44 -2.04 27.13 8.79
N PRO A 45 -2.53 27.17 10.05
CA PRO A 45 -3.84 26.63 10.45
C PRO A 45 -5.05 27.10 9.64
N SER A 46 -4.97 28.27 9.01
CA SER A 46 -6.05 28.82 8.17
C SER A 46 -6.08 28.24 6.75
N THR A 47 -5.09 27.42 6.37
CA THR A 47 -4.98 26.87 5.02
C THR A 47 -6.02 25.77 4.81
N ILE A 48 -6.96 26.00 3.89
CA ILE A 48 -7.93 24.98 3.49
C ILE A 48 -7.22 23.89 2.70
N SER A 49 -7.30 22.65 3.18
CA SER A 49 -6.61 21.52 2.57
C SER A 49 -7.29 21.01 1.31
N ARG A 50 -6.48 20.68 0.30
CA ARG A 50 -6.91 19.90 -0.86
C ARG A 50 -6.88 18.39 -0.65
N SER A 51 -6.35 17.95 0.48
CA SER A 51 -6.36 16.55 0.90
C SER A 51 -6.92 16.42 2.33
N PRO A 52 -8.18 16.86 2.56
CA PRO A 52 -8.71 17.03 3.90
C PRO A 52 -8.88 15.72 4.68
N VAL A 53 -9.15 14.59 4.04
CA VAL A 53 -9.22 13.28 4.72
C VAL A 53 -7.83 12.87 5.20
N LEU A 54 -6.83 12.90 4.33
CA LEU A 54 -5.45 12.55 4.67
C LEU A 54 -4.88 13.52 5.71
N GLN A 55 -5.14 14.81 5.57
CA GLN A 55 -4.70 15.82 6.52
C GLN A 55 -5.34 15.59 7.90
N LYS A 56 -6.66 15.32 7.94
CA LYS A 56 -7.34 15.00 9.20
C LYS A 56 -6.70 13.78 9.86
N LEU A 57 -6.46 12.71 9.12
CA LEU A 57 -5.79 11.51 9.66
C LEU A 57 -4.36 11.78 10.11
N PHE A 58 -3.60 12.60 9.38
CA PHE A 58 -2.23 12.95 9.71
C PHE A 58 -2.16 13.79 11.00
N ASN A 59 -3.01 14.80 11.14
CA ASN A 59 -3.08 15.62 12.35
C ASN A 59 -3.67 14.86 13.54
N THR A 60 -4.54 13.89 13.28
CA THR A 60 -5.16 13.07 14.35
C THR A 60 -4.18 12.00 14.85
N PHE A 61 -3.42 11.34 13.98
CA PHE A 61 -2.66 10.14 14.34
C PHE A 61 -1.16 10.22 14.10
N VAL A 62 -0.64 11.14 13.31
CA VAL A 62 0.82 11.23 13.04
C VAL A 62 1.46 12.33 13.86
N VAL A 63 0.87 13.54 13.84
CA VAL A 63 1.37 14.67 14.62
C VAL A 63 1.39 14.38 16.13
N PRO A 64 0.35 13.78 16.74
CA PRO A 64 0.33 13.57 18.20
C PRO A 64 1.17 12.39 18.70
N ILE A 65 1.87 11.67 17.81
CA ILE A 65 2.73 10.54 18.19
C ILE A 65 3.79 11.01 19.19
N PRO A 66 4.07 10.26 20.27
CA PRO A 66 5.19 10.51 21.17
C PRO A 66 6.51 10.78 20.43
N GLY A 67 7.13 11.92 20.70
CA GLY A 67 8.30 12.42 19.96
C GLY A 67 7.93 13.46 18.91
N LEU A 68 7.00 13.15 18.00
CA LEU A 68 6.58 14.10 16.94
C LEU A 68 5.65 15.21 17.46
N ARG A 69 4.86 14.95 18.50
CA ARG A 69 3.91 15.93 19.05
C ARG A 69 4.58 17.22 19.56
N ASP A 70 5.85 17.12 19.93
CA ASP A 70 6.62 18.18 20.57
C ASP A 70 7.57 18.89 19.59
N VAL A 71 7.54 18.54 18.30
CA VAL A 71 8.41 19.16 17.29
C VAL A 71 7.86 20.50 16.82
N GLU A 72 8.74 21.46 16.58
CA GLU A 72 8.36 22.73 16.00
C GLU A 72 7.89 22.58 14.55
N GLN A 73 7.06 23.51 14.09
CA GLN A 73 6.58 23.56 12.70
C GLN A 73 7.73 23.55 11.68
N GLU A 74 8.88 24.11 12.05
CA GLU A 74 10.11 24.12 11.25
C GLU A 74 10.57 22.72 10.83
N PHE A 75 10.36 21.69 11.67
CA PHE A 75 10.66 20.31 11.29
C PHE A 75 9.84 19.89 10.06
N TRP A 76 8.53 20.17 10.07
CA TRP A 76 7.65 19.83 8.97
C TRP A 76 7.98 20.63 7.71
N THR A 77 8.18 21.94 7.83
CA THR A 77 8.36 22.84 6.68
C THR A 77 9.78 22.81 6.09
N LYS A 78 10.82 22.61 6.91
CA LYS A 78 12.22 22.64 6.46
C LYS A 78 12.87 21.26 6.33
N ARG A 79 12.26 20.18 6.84
CA ARG A 79 12.79 18.80 6.71
C ARG A 79 11.91 17.92 5.86
N VAL A 80 10.64 17.77 6.23
CA VAL A 80 9.75 16.82 5.57
C VAL A 80 9.23 17.36 4.24
N LEU A 81 8.76 18.61 4.21
CA LEU A 81 8.17 19.22 3.02
C LEU A 81 9.11 19.18 1.80
N PRO A 82 10.39 19.59 1.87
CA PRO A 82 11.27 19.57 0.71
C PRO A 82 11.42 18.18 0.07
N ILE A 83 11.47 17.11 0.88
CA ILE A 83 11.56 15.74 0.37
C ILE A 83 10.31 15.36 -0.42
N VAL A 84 9.13 15.70 0.11
CA VAL A 84 7.85 15.41 -0.56
C VAL A 84 7.73 16.21 -1.86
N ASP A 85 8.11 17.48 -1.84
CA ASP A 85 8.04 18.36 -3.02
C ASP A 85 9.04 17.95 -4.10
N ASP A 86 10.28 17.58 -3.73
CA ASP A 86 11.28 17.07 -4.66
C ASP A 86 10.82 15.75 -5.32
N LEU A 87 10.18 14.84 -4.56
CA LEU A 87 9.57 13.62 -5.11
C LEU A 87 8.39 13.90 -6.05
N ALA A 88 7.61 14.94 -5.80
CA ALA A 88 6.55 15.36 -6.72
C ALA A 88 7.13 15.95 -8.02
N LYS A 89 8.16 16.80 -7.91
CA LYS A 89 8.90 17.40 -9.03
C LYS A 89 9.64 16.38 -9.89
N ALA A 90 10.08 15.26 -9.32
CA ALA A 90 10.70 14.16 -10.04
C ALA A 90 9.83 13.59 -11.18
N ASN A 91 8.51 13.85 -11.17
CA ASN A 91 7.57 13.46 -12.22
C ASN A 91 7.69 11.97 -12.56
N LEU A 92 7.61 11.11 -11.54
CA LEU A 92 7.66 9.66 -11.71
C LEU A 92 6.51 9.18 -12.61
N SER A 93 6.83 8.26 -13.51
CA SER A 93 5.96 7.83 -14.59
C SER A 93 4.63 7.20 -14.13
N GLU A 94 3.67 7.17 -15.05
CA GLU A 94 2.33 6.59 -14.84
C GLU A 94 2.16 5.23 -15.52
N SER A 95 1.25 4.41 -14.97
CA SER A 95 0.90 3.12 -15.57
C SER A 95 0.28 3.26 -16.96
N TYR A 96 -0.37 4.39 -17.25
CA TYR A 96 -0.92 4.68 -18.57
C TYR A 96 0.16 4.60 -19.66
N ASP A 97 1.28 5.30 -19.45
CA ASP A 97 2.37 5.41 -20.42
C ASP A 97 3.15 4.09 -20.54
N LYS A 98 3.32 3.39 -19.42
CA LYS A 98 4.05 2.11 -19.35
C LYS A 98 3.31 0.93 -19.99
N GLY A 99 2.03 1.10 -20.35
CA GLY A 99 1.21 0.02 -20.88
C GLY A 99 0.92 -1.13 -19.90
N SER A 100 1.25 -0.95 -18.61
CA SER A 100 1.16 -1.96 -17.56
C SER A 100 1.11 -1.35 -16.15
N MET A 101 0.70 -2.14 -15.15
CA MET A 101 0.64 -1.72 -13.75
C MET A 101 2.05 -1.51 -13.18
N GLY A 102 2.30 -0.33 -12.58
CA GLY A 102 3.58 0.00 -11.95
C GLY A 102 3.58 -0.28 -10.44
N ILE A 103 4.76 -0.45 -9.82
CA ILE A 103 4.88 -0.67 -8.36
C ILE A 103 4.21 0.46 -7.58
N ARG A 104 4.48 1.72 -7.96
CA ARG A 104 3.93 2.91 -7.29
C ARG A 104 2.40 2.89 -7.30
N LYS A 105 1.78 2.56 -8.44
CA LYS A 105 0.32 2.43 -8.55
C LYS A 105 -0.20 1.29 -7.69
N THR A 106 0.47 0.12 -7.72
CA THR A 106 0.13 -1.04 -6.90
C THR A 106 0.15 -0.73 -5.41
N LEU A 107 1.21 -0.08 -4.92
CA LEU A 107 1.35 0.27 -3.49
C LEU A 107 0.43 1.42 -3.07
N ALA A 108 0.30 2.47 -3.89
CA ALA A 108 -0.58 3.60 -3.58
C ALA A 108 -2.06 3.17 -3.47
N THR A 109 -2.51 2.27 -4.36
CA THR A 109 -3.87 1.71 -4.28
C THR A 109 -4.05 0.78 -3.08
N ALA A 110 -3.01 0.03 -2.68
CA ALA A 110 -3.03 -0.81 -1.48
C ALA A 110 -3.19 0.04 -0.21
N ILE A 111 -2.36 1.08 -0.09
CA ILE A 111 -2.40 2.04 1.03
C ILE A 111 -3.76 2.71 1.09
N SER A 112 -4.30 3.15 -0.06
CA SER A 112 -5.63 3.75 -0.11
C SER A 112 -6.72 2.84 0.44
N ALA A 113 -6.75 1.58 -0.01
CA ALA A 113 -7.76 0.61 0.42
C ALA A 113 -7.72 0.34 1.93
N LEU A 114 -6.58 0.58 2.59
CA LEU A 114 -6.41 0.47 4.05
C LEU A 114 -6.74 1.77 4.78
N ILE A 115 -6.25 2.92 4.31
CA ILE A 115 -6.44 4.23 4.95
C ILE A 115 -7.92 4.64 5.04
N GLU A 116 -8.75 4.17 4.13
CA GLU A 116 -10.19 4.45 4.19
C GLU A 116 -10.86 3.93 5.47
N TYR A 117 -10.32 2.90 6.14
CA TYR A 117 -10.90 2.36 7.37
C TYR A 117 -10.78 3.33 8.55
N PRO A 118 -9.59 3.82 8.93
CA PRO A 118 -9.49 4.86 9.94
C PRO A 118 -10.16 6.17 9.49
N ALA A 119 -10.20 6.49 8.18
CA ALA A 119 -10.98 7.64 7.70
C ALA A 119 -12.47 7.53 8.06
N ARG A 120 -13.11 6.39 7.74
CA ARG A 120 -14.49 6.12 8.12
C ARG A 120 -14.68 6.09 9.63
N GLY A 121 -13.73 5.52 10.36
CA GLY A 121 -13.75 5.49 11.81
C GLY A 121 -13.72 6.88 12.45
N VAL A 122 -12.89 7.80 11.95
CA VAL A 122 -12.80 9.17 12.47
C VAL A 122 -14.00 10.03 12.07
N LEU A 123 -14.61 9.76 10.90
CA LEU A 123 -15.78 10.50 10.43
C LEU A 123 -17.08 10.01 11.09
N GLY A 124 -17.28 8.69 11.14
CA GLY A 124 -18.52 8.07 11.60
C GLY A 124 -18.48 7.50 13.02
N GLY A 125 -17.31 7.22 13.57
CA GLY A 125 -17.16 6.52 14.85
C GLY A 125 -17.49 5.02 14.76
N LEU A 126 -17.12 4.29 15.82
CA LEU A 126 -17.41 2.87 15.99
C LEU A 126 -18.80 2.71 16.64
N PRO A 127 -19.73 1.93 16.05
CA PRO A 127 -21.05 1.72 16.63
C PRO A 127 -21.05 0.76 17.83
N GLY A 128 -22.16 0.74 18.57
CA GLY A 128 -22.37 -0.17 19.70
C GLY A 128 -21.76 0.33 21.02
N ARG A 129 -21.86 1.64 21.30
CA ARG A 129 -21.48 2.23 22.60
C ARG A 129 -22.24 1.62 23.77
N ASP A 130 -23.53 1.34 23.57
CA ASP A 130 -24.44 0.89 24.63
C ASP A 130 -24.59 -0.65 24.66
N VAL A 131 -23.80 -1.38 23.88
CA VAL A 131 -23.81 -2.85 23.91
C VAL A 131 -23.07 -3.31 25.17
N GLU A 132 -23.79 -4.02 26.04
CA GLU A 132 -23.19 -4.60 27.26
C GLU A 132 -22.14 -5.67 26.91
N TYR A 133 -21.00 -5.59 27.60
CA TYR A 133 -19.93 -6.57 27.48
C TYR A 133 -20.21 -7.79 28.36
N ASP A 134 -20.18 -8.98 27.76
CA ASP A 134 -20.20 -10.26 28.48
C ASP A 134 -18.81 -10.91 28.46
N PRO A 135 -18.02 -10.81 29.55
CA PRO A 135 -16.70 -11.44 29.64
C PRO A 135 -16.74 -12.98 29.60
N SER A 136 -17.91 -13.59 29.83
CA SER A 136 -18.10 -15.04 29.85
C SER A 136 -18.44 -15.63 28.49
N GLN A 137 -18.65 -14.79 27.47
CA GLN A 137 -18.93 -15.24 26.11
C GLN A 137 -17.77 -16.11 25.58
N PRO A 138 -18.05 -17.38 25.18
CA PRO A 138 -17.01 -18.25 24.64
C PRO A 138 -16.68 -17.85 23.19
N TYR A 139 -15.41 -17.98 22.83
CA TYR A 139 -14.93 -17.77 21.46
C TYR A 139 -14.10 -18.97 20.99
N ASP A 140 -14.51 -19.59 19.87
CA ASP A 140 -13.72 -20.61 19.20
C ASP A 140 -12.83 -19.99 18.11
N VAL A 141 -11.51 -20.11 18.28
CA VAL A 141 -10.50 -19.62 17.30
C VAL A 141 -10.58 -20.35 15.96
N HIS A 142 -11.28 -21.48 15.90
CA HIS A 142 -11.53 -22.27 14.70
C HIS A 142 -12.88 -21.94 14.03
N ASN A 143 -13.65 -21.03 14.59
CA ASN A 143 -14.92 -20.57 14.03
C ASN A 143 -14.81 -19.14 13.49
N GLN A 144 -14.99 -18.99 12.18
CA GLN A 144 -14.95 -17.68 11.50
C GLN A 144 -15.92 -16.62 12.06
N HIS A 145 -17.07 -17.03 12.63
CA HIS A 145 -18.06 -16.10 13.17
C HIS A 145 -17.55 -15.57 14.51
N ASP A 146 -17.12 -16.48 15.39
CA ASP A 146 -16.52 -16.14 16.68
C ASP A 146 -15.29 -15.24 16.51
N LEU A 147 -14.42 -15.49 15.51
CA LEU A 147 -13.30 -14.60 15.19
C LEU A 147 -13.75 -13.18 14.81
N ALA A 148 -14.79 -13.07 13.99
CA ALA A 148 -15.31 -11.77 13.57
C ALA A 148 -16.04 -11.05 14.71
N ASP A 149 -16.74 -11.79 15.56
CA ASP A 149 -17.49 -11.28 16.70
C ASP A 149 -16.52 -10.81 17.79
N ALA A 150 -15.50 -11.63 18.11
CA ALA A 150 -14.41 -11.28 19.01
C ALA A 150 -13.68 -10.03 18.55
N PHE A 151 -13.37 -9.90 17.25
CA PHE A 151 -12.71 -8.70 16.73
C PHE A 151 -13.58 -7.45 16.84
N ARG A 152 -14.90 -7.56 16.62
CA ARG A 152 -15.83 -6.44 16.83
C ARG A 152 -15.89 -6.04 18.29
N GLU A 153 -15.98 -7.01 19.19
CA GLU A 153 -16.02 -6.75 20.62
C GLU A 153 -14.69 -6.18 21.15
N PHE A 154 -13.57 -6.72 20.68
CA PHE A 154 -12.23 -6.17 20.91
C PHE A 154 -12.17 -4.68 20.55
N LEU A 155 -12.63 -4.30 19.34
CA LEU A 155 -12.65 -2.89 18.94
C LEU A 155 -13.54 -2.04 19.84
N ARG A 156 -14.72 -2.54 20.25
CA ARG A 156 -15.61 -1.82 21.16
C ARG A 156 -14.97 -1.60 22.52
N GLN A 157 -14.40 -2.64 23.11
CA GLN A 157 -13.74 -2.54 24.42
C GLN A 157 -12.47 -1.68 24.37
N MET A 158 -11.77 -1.61 23.23
CA MET A 158 -10.67 -0.66 23.03
C MET A 158 -11.14 0.80 23.00
N VAL A 159 -12.31 1.08 22.41
CA VAL A 159 -12.82 2.44 22.20
C VAL A 159 -13.64 2.94 23.40
N TYR A 160 -14.52 2.10 23.94
CA TYR A 160 -15.51 2.44 24.97
C TYR A 160 -15.18 1.86 26.35
N GLY A 161 -14.47 0.73 26.41
CA GLY A 161 -14.09 0.05 27.65
C GLY A 161 -12.67 0.39 28.15
N ASP A 162 -12.11 -0.50 28.96
CA ASP A 162 -10.80 -0.43 29.60
C ASP A 162 -9.79 -1.45 29.04
N LEU A 163 -10.16 -2.22 28.01
CA LEU A 163 -9.33 -3.27 27.42
C LEU A 163 -7.93 -2.80 27.05
N LEU A 164 -7.77 -1.56 26.59
CA LEU A 164 -6.45 -1.03 26.28
C LEU A 164 -5.54 -1.04 27.52
N ASP A 165 -6.06 -0.66 28.69
CA ASP A 165 -5.31 -0.71 29.93
C ASP A 165 -4.98 -2.16 30.34
N GLU A 166 -5.97 -3.05 30.24
CA GLU A 166 -5.79 -4.47 30.50
C GLU A 166 -4.69 -5.09 29.62
N LEU A 167 -4.62 -4.72 28.34
CA LEU A 167 -3.62 -5.23 27.41
C LEU A 167 -2.20 -4.81 27.81
N PHE A 168 -2.00 -3.54 28.19
CA PHE A 168 -0.69 -3.08 28.66
C PHE A 168 -0.31 -3.73 30.00
N ASP A 169 -1.27 -3.85 30.92
CA ASP A 169 -1.04 -4.46 32.24
C ASP A 169 -0.72 -5.95 32.09
N LYS A 170 -1.43 -6.65 31.21
CA LYS A 170 -1.18 -8.06 30.92
C LYS A 170 0.15 -8.26 30.21
N ALA A 171 0.50 -7.40 29.25
CA ALA A 171 1.81 -7.43 28.61
C ALA A 171 2.93 -7.23 29.63
N ALA A 172 2.78 -6.36 30.63
CA ALA A 172 3.77 -6.23 31.70
C ALA A 172 3.96 -7.52 32.54
N GLN A 173 2.91 -8.33 32.65
CA GLN A 173 2.90 -9.58 33.44
C GLN A 173 3.46 -10.78 32.66
N SER A 174 3.04 -10.97 31.41
CA SER A 174 3.40 -12.14 30.60
C SER A 174 3.63 -11.77 29.13
N ASP A 175 4.46 -12.57 28.47
CA ASP A 175 4.67 -12.53 27.02
C ASP A 175 3.88 -13.65 26.31
N ASP A 176 3.06 -14.41 27.03
CA ASP A 176 2.26 -15.50 26.47
C ASP A 176 0.85 -15.03 26.07
N LEU A 177 0.56 -15.12 24.76
CA LEU A 177 -0.74 -14.81 24.20
C LEU A 177 -1.86 -15.66 24.85
N GLN A 178 -1.57 -16.90 25.24
CA GLN A 178 -2.56 -17.83 25.79
C GLN A 178 -3.05 -17.43 27.19
N GLU A 179 -2.40 -16.47 27.84
CA GLU A 179 -2.85 -15.96 29.13
C GLU A 179 -3.79 -14.74 29.03
N HIS A 180 -4.07 -14.26 27.81
CA HIS A 180 -5.09 -13.23 27.59
C HIS A 180 -6.50 -13.83 27.62
N SER A 181 -7.53 -12.98 27.66
CA SER A 181 -8.92 -13.43 27.55
C SER A 181 -9.18 -14.10 26.21
N GLN A 182 -10.18 -14.99 26.15
CA GLN A 182 -10.55 -15.69 24.91
C GLN A 182 -10.92 -14.70 23.79
N MET A 183 -11.58 -13.59 24.12
CA MET A 183 -11.90 -12.51 23.18
C MET A 183 -10.63 -11.92 22.55
N VAL A 184 -9.58 -11.66 23.33
CA VAL A 184 -8.31 -11.13 22.81
C VAL A 184 -7.60 -12.15 21.93
N ILE A 185 -7.56 -13.43 22.34
CA ILE A 185 -6.93 -14.51 21.55
C ILE A 185 -7.64 -14.68 20.19
N ALA A 186 -8.97 -14.70 20.18
CA ALA A 186 -9.75 -14.79 18.95
C ALA A 186 -9.61 -13.54 18.08
N ALA A 187 -9.63 -12.34 18.66
CA ALA A 187 -9.36 -11.10 17.91
C ALA A 187 -7.94 -11.07 17.31
N HIS A 188 -6.95 -11.57 18.05
CA HIS A 188 -5.58 -11.71 17.55
C HIS A 188 -5.50 -12.65 16.35
N GLN A 189 -6.17 -13.81 16.40
CA GLN A 189 -6.23 -14.73 15.25
C GLN A 189 -6.91 -14.08 14.04
N HIS A 190 -7.99 -13.31 14.27
CA HIS A 190 -8.63 -12.53 13.20
C HIS A 190 -7.66 -11.54 12.53
N ILE A 191 -6.84 -10.83 13.33
CA ILE A 191 -5.82 -9.90 12.85
C ILE A 191 -4.75 -10.64 12.05
N VAL A 192 -4.22 -11.75 12.58
CA VAL A 192 -3.19 -12.58 11.92
C VAL A 192 -3.66 -13.03 10.54
N VAL A 193 -4.87 -13.58 10.43
CA VAL A 193 -5.39 -14.06 9.13
C VAL A 193 -5.53 -12.92 8.12
N ASN A 194 -6.03 -11.75 8.53
CA ASN A 194 -6.18 -10.60 7.62
C ASN A 194 -4.81 -10.01 7.22
N LEU A 195 -3.84 -9.91 8.13
CA LEU A 195 -2.51 -9.43 7.79
C LEU A 195 -1.76 -10.41 6.88
N ALA A 196 -1.84 -11.71 7.16
CA ALA A 196 -1.30 -12.76 6.29
C ALA A 196 -1.91 -12.67 4.88
N SER A 197 -3.22 -12.44 4.80
CA SER A 197 -3.94 -12.24 3.53
C SER A 197 -3.46 -11.01 2.77
N LEU A 198 -3.19 -9.91 3.47
CA LEU A 198 -2.63 -8.70 2.88
C LEU A 198 -1.22 -8.94 2.33
N VAL A 199 -0.31 -9.53 3.12
CA VAL A 199 1.07 -9.79 2.70
C VAL A 199 1.12 -10.81 1.56
N HIS A 200 0.32 -11.88 1.62
CA HIS A 200 0.14 -12.83 0.53
C HIS A 200 -0.30 -12.10 -0.75
N TYR A 201 -1.30 -11.22 -0.64
CA TYR A 201 -1.77 -10.50 -1.81
C TYR A 201 -0.68 -9.58 -2.36
N VAL A 202 0.01 -8.81 -1.52
CA VAL A 202 1.10 -7.90 -1.94
C VAL A 202 2.20 -8.65 -2.67
N LEU A 203 2.73 -9.74 -2.10
CA LEU A 203 3.95 -10.39 -2.59
C LEU A 203 3.70 -11.49 -3.64
N VAL A 204 2.52 -12.13 -3.60
CA VAL A 204 2.23 -13.32 -4.43
C VAL A 204 1.18 -13.01 -5.50
N THR A 205 0.07 -12.39 -5.10
CA THR A 205 -1.10 -12.23 -5.99
C THR A 205 -1.01 -10.96 -6.85
N SER A 206 -0.47 -9.87 -6.31
CA SER A 206 -0.43 -8.58 -6.99
C SER A 206 0.46 -8.64 -8.23
N PRO A 207 0.20 -7.82 -9.27
CA PRO A 207 0.93 -7.93 -10.53
C PRO A 207 2.45 -7.72 -10.40
N LYS A 208 2.89 -6.93 -9.40
CA LYS A 208 4.30 -6.60 -9.15
C LYS A 208 4.87 -7.27 -7.90
N GLY A 209 4.18 -8.27 -7.34
CA GLY A 209 4.57 -8.91 -6.07
C GLY A 209 5.96 -9.52 -6.07
N GLN A 210 6.30 -10.35 -7.07
CA GLN A 210 7.64 -10.98 -7.15
C GLN A 210 8.76 -9.99 -7.43
N MET A 211 8.45 -8.90 -8.14
CA MET A 211 9.40 -7.82 -8.39
C MET A 211 9.68 -7.03 -7.09
N LEU A 212 8.64 -6.74 -6.30
CA LEU A 212 8.76 -6.16 -4.97
C LEU A 212 9.52 -7.09 -4.02
N LEU A 213 9.24 -8.40 -4.07
CA LEU A 213 9.96 -9.41 -3.31
C LEU A 213 11.46 -9.40 -3.61
N SER A 214 11.84 -9.27 -4.90
CA SER A 214 13.25 -9.15 -5.30
C SER A 214 13.90 -7.89 -4.75
N LEU A 215 13.19 -6.74 -4.74
CA LEU A 215 13.69 -5.50 -4.13
C LEU A 215 13.89 -5.65 -2.61
N ILE A 216 12.94 -6.29 -1.91
CA ILE A 216 13.05 -6.58 -0.48
C ILE A 216 14.25 -7.50 -0.22
N GLU A 217 14.42 -8.57 -1.01
CA GLU A 217 15.54 -9.50 -0.88
C GLU A 217 16.90 -8.83 -1.13
N ARG A 218 17.02 -8.04 -2.21
CA ARG A 218 18.24 -7.29 -2.54
C ARG A 218 18.59 -6.30 -1.41
N THR A 219 17.60 -5.55 -0.92
CA THR A 219 17.78 -4.58 0.18
C THR A 219 18.19 -5.28 1.48
N ASN A 220 17.48 -6.35 1.87
CA ASN A 220 17.73 -7.09 3.11
C ASN A 220 19.16 -7.64 3.18
N ARG A 221 19.71 -8.09 2.05
CA ARG A 221 21.10 -8.60 1.95
C ARG A 221 22.16 -7.52 2.19
N LEU A 222 21.85 -6.24 1.95
CA LEU A 222 22.77 -5.14 2.17
C LEU A 222 22.79 -4.64 3.63
N ILE A 223 21.81 -5.03 4.45
CA ILE A 223 21.70 -4.56 5.83
C ILE A 223 22.77 -5.26 6.69
N PRO A 224 23.65 -4.51 7.38
CA PRO A 224 24.72 -5.08 8.19
C PRO A 224 24.22 -5.53 9.57
N TYR A 225 23.32 -6.52 9.63
CA TYR A 225 22.67 -6.98 10.87
C TYR A 225 23.64 -7.33 11.99
N ARG A 226 24.80 -7.90 11.67
CA ARG A 226 25.83 -8.24 12.68
C ARG A 226 26.40 -6.99 13.35
N ILE A 227 26.75 -5.96 12.58
CA ILE A 227 27.31 -4.72 13.13
C ILE A 227 26.23 -3.96 13.89
N ILE A 228 25.02 -3.85 13.34
CA ILE A 228 23.88 -3.23 14.03
C ILE A 228 23.68 -3.88 15.41
N ARG A 229 23.61 -5.21 15.47
CA ARG A 229 23.46 -5.94 16.74
C ARG A 229 24.63 -5.70 17.69
N GLN A 230 25.86 -5.70 17.22
CA GLN A 230 27.03 -5.40 18.05
C GLN A 230 26.95 -3.98 18.65
N THR A 231 26.54 -3.00 17.86
CA THR A 231 26.36 -1.62 18.33
C THR A 231 25.21 -1.51 19.34
N LEU A 232 24.09 -2.19 19.11
CA LEU A 232 22.94 -2.19 20.04
C LEU A 232 23.24 -2.85 21.40
N ARG A 233 24.23 -3.76 21.46
CA ARG A 233 24.69 -4.38 22.72
C ARG A 233 25.54 -3.47 23.59
N VAL A 234 25.91 -2.28 23.11
CA VAL A 234 26.66 -1.32 23.93
C VAL A 234 25.80 -0.88 25.11
N GLY A 235 26.31 -1.10 26.33
CA GLY A 235 25.53 -0.89 27.57
C GLY A 235 25.21 0.57 27.89
N ASN A 236 25.99 1.53 27.39
CA ASN A 236 25.66 2.96 27.55
C ASN A 236 24.80 3.44 26.36
N ALA A 237 23.59 3.91 26.65
CA ALA A 237 22.63 4.33 25.62
C ALA A 237 23.14 5.49 24.74
N ALA A 238 23.85 6.48 25.30
CA ALA A 238 24.40 7.58 24.51
C ALA A 238 25.49 7.11 23.54
N THR A 239 26.39 6.23 24.00
CA THR A 239 27.40 5.60 23.14
C THR A 239 26.76 4.72 22.08
N MET A 240 25.72 3.95 22.43
CA MET A 240 24.94 3.13 21.50
C MET A 240 24.30 3.98 20.39
N ILE A 241 23.56 5.03 20.76
CA ILE A 241 22.89 5.95 19.82
C ILE A 241 23.92 6.60 18.91
N ASN A 242 25.01 7.14 19.47
CA ASN A 242 26.08 7.74 18.68
C ASN A 242 26.73 6.72 17.73
N GLY A 243 26.90 5.47 18.17
CA GLY A 243 27.37 4.38 17.34
C GLY A 243 26.42 4.07 16.19
N MET A 244 25.11 4.01 16.45
CA MET A 244 24.07 3.76 15.44
C MET A 244 23.95 4.92 14.45
N VAL A 245 23.96 6.17 14.92
CA VAL A 245 23.96 7.37 14.07
C VAL A 245 25.20 7.38 13.19
N LYS A 246 26.38 7.06 13.74
CA LYS A 246 27.59 6.92 12.92
C LYS A 246 27.44 5.78 11.92
N LEU A 247 26.93 4.61 12.30
CA LEU A 247 26.75 3.50 11.38
C LEU A 247 25.86 3.86 10.18
N VAL A 248 24.76 4.56 10.43
CA VAL A 248 23.79 4.93 9.39
C VAL A 248 24.26 6.14 8.58
N LEU A 249 24.82 7.17 9.23
CA LEU A 249 25.14 8.47 8.63
C LEU A 249 26.60 8.67 8.22
N THR A 250 27.52 7.78 8.62
CA THR A 250 28.92 7.89 8.19
C THR A 250 28.98 7.73 6.68
N LYS A 251 29.67 8.68 6.03
CA LYS A 251 29.93 8.62 4.61
C LYS A 251 30.74 7.37 4.32
N MET A 252 30.13 6.44 3.60
CA MET A 252 30.78 5.20 3.21
C MET A 252 31.20 5.34 1.76
N SER A 253 32.40 4.87 1.41
CA SER A 253 32.70 4.68 -0.01
C SER A 253 31.89 3.50 -0.51
N LEU A 254 31.33 3.60 -1.72
CA LEU A 254 30.68 2.48 -2.40
C LEU A 254 31.61 1.26 -2.44
N GLY A 255 32.92 1.48 -2.62
CA GLY A 255 33.93 0.42 -2.55
C GLY A 255 33.94 -0.36 -1.23
N ALA A 256 33.66 0.26 -0.07
CA ALA A 256 33.61 -0.45 1.22
C ALA A 256 32.39 -1.39 1.32
N VAL A 257 31.22 -0.96 0.82
CA VAL A 257 29.98 -1.76 0.83
C VAL A 257 29.98 -2.81 -0.29
N THR A 258 30.50 -2.47 -1.47
CA THR A 258 30.57 -3.43 -2.56
C THR A 258 31.68 -4.46 -2.32
N ASN A 259 32.81 -4.10 -1.68
CA ASN A 259 33.83 -5.07 -1.22
C ASN A 259 33.31 -5.98 -0.10
N TRP A 260 32.48 -5.45 0.82
CA TRP A 260 31.79 -6.26 1.83
C TRP A 260 31.00 -7.41 1.17
N ILE A 261 30.45 -7.18 -0.02
CA ILE A 261 29.56 -8.13 -0.74
C ILE A 261 30.22 -8.72 -2.00
N GLY A 262 31.51 -8.45 -2.24
CA GLY A 262 32.28 -9.05 -3.35
C GLY A 262 31.97 -8.51 -4.75
N LEU A 263 31.53 -7.26 -4.89
CA LEU A 263 31.30 -6.58 -6.18
C LEU A 263 32.21 -5.35 -6.33
N SER A 264 32.73 -5.10 -7.53
CA SER A 264 33.54 -3.90 -7.84
C SER A 264 32.86 -3.06 -8.92
N SER A 265 32.47 -1.82 -8.61
CA SER A 265 32.39 -0.71 -9.60
C SER A 265 31.98 0.62 -8.96
N GLY A 266 32.74 1.68 -9.31
CA GLY A 266 32.31 3.09 -9.36
C GLY A 266 32.26 3.85 -8.04
N ALA A 267 33.18 4.81 -7.84
CA ALA A 267 33.18 5.71 -6.69
C ALA A 267 32.23 6.90 -6.94
N ASP A 268 31.09 6.92 -6.25
CA ASP A 268 30.44 8.17 -5.84
C ASP A 268 30.87 8.45 -4.39
N GLU A 269 31.59 9.54 -4.17
CA GLU A 269 32.07 9.96 -2.85
C GLU A 269 31.01 10.82 -2.15
N GLY A 270 30.48 10.35 -1.01
CA GLY A 270 29.75 11.22 -0.07
C GLY A 270 28.43 10.71 0.50
N MET A 271 27.91 9.55 0.06
CA MET A 271 26.66 8.99 0.55
C MET A 271 26.80 8.29 1.90
N ASN A 272 25.75 8.35 2.72
CA ASN A 272 25.67 7.56 3.94
C ASN A 272 25.27 6.10 3.68
N LEU A 273 25.22 5.23 4.70
CA LEU A 273 24.90 3.81 4.52
C LEU A 273 23.50 3.59 3.90
N LEU A 274 22.48 4.30 4.38
CA LEU A 274 21.11 4.17 3.86
C LEU A 274 21.05 4.58 2.38
N GLN A 275 21.64 5.72 2.05
CA GLN A 275 21.72 6.21 0.66
C GLN A 275 22.50 5.24 -0.23
N THR A 276 23.57 4.63 0.30
CA THR A 276 24.37 3.63 -0.41
C THR A 276 23.55 2.39 -0.73
N ILE A 277 22.73 1.90 0.22
CA ILE A 277 21.81 0.78 0.01
C ILE A 277 20.80 1.11 -1.09
N ILE A 278 20.13 2.27 -0.99
CA ILE A 278 19.15 2.73 -1.98
C ILE A 278 19.80 2.83 -3.37
N TYR A 279 20.92 3.54 -3.47
CA TYR A 279 21.66 3.73 -4.71
C TYR A 279 22.07 2.39 -5.33
N THR A 280 22.60 1.46 -4.54
CA THR A 280 23.09 0.16 -5.03
C THR A 280 21.96 -0.68 -5.60
N VAL A 281 20.84 -0.82 -4.87
CA VAL A 281 19.69 -1.61 -5.33
C VAL A 281 19.10 -1.02 -6.62
N LEU A 282 18.91 0.30 -6.67
CA LEU A 282 18.36 0.96 -7.85
C LEU A 282 19.33 0.93 -9.05
N SER A 283 20.63 1.00 -8.81
CA SER A 283 21.66 0.88 -9.85
C SER A 283 21.71 -0.53 -10.46
N TRP A 284 21.52 -1.58 -9.65
CA TRP A 284 21.40 -2.94 -10.18
C TRP A 284 20.18 -3.08 -11.09
N ASP A 285 19.03 -2.54 -10.69
CA ASP A 285 17.85 -2.53 -11.55
C ASP A 285 18.08 -1.75 -12.84
N ILE A 286 18.75 -0.58 -12.80
CA ILE A 286 19.07 0.21 -14.00
C ILE A 286 19.89 -0.64 -14.98
N ARG A 287 20.96 -1.28 -14.52
CA ARG A 287 21.82 -2.14 -15.39
C ARG A 287 21.04 -3.30 -16.01
N GLU A 288 20.11 -3.87 -15.26
CA GLU A 288 19.24 -4.95 -15.73
C GLU A 288 18.25 -4.48 -16.81
N LEU A 289 17.68 -3.29 -16.62
CA LEU A 289 16.81 -2.63 -17.59
C LEU A 289 17.58 -2.20 -18.85
N GLU A 290 18.80 -1.65 -18.73
CA GLU A 290 19.68 -1.30 -19.86
C GLU A 290 20.05 -2.52 -20.70
N SER A 291 20.29 -3.67 -20.06
CA SER A 291 20.49 -4.95 -20.75
C SER A 291 19.27 -5.35 -21.57
N ARG A 292 18.05 -5.10 -21.07
CA ARG A 292 16.82 -5.33 -21.84
C ARG A 292 16.65 -4.37 -23.01
N VAL A 293 16.99 -3.09 -22.83
CA VAL A 293 17.02 -2.12 -23.94
C VAL A 293 17.95 -2.64 -25.04
N SER A 294 19.16 -3.05 -24.68
CA SER A 294 20.15 -3.56 -25.62
C SER A 294 19.68 -4.81 -26.39
N LYS A 295 18.89 -5.68 -25.76
CA LYS A 295 18.26 -6.84 -26.42
C LYS A 295 17.16 -6.40 -27.37
N LEU A 296 16.34 -5.44 -26.96
CA LEU A 296 15.22 -4.93 -27.74
C LEU A 296 15.70 -4.23 -29.02
N GLU A 297 16.78 -3.45 -28.94
CA GLU A 297 17.43 -2.76 -30.07
C GLU A 297 18.10 -3.71 -31.08
N ARG A 298 18.25 -4.99 -30.74
CA ARG A 298 18.78 -6.04 -31.63
C ARG A 298 17.67 -6.93 -32.19
N SER A 299 16.42 -6.67 -31.83
CA SER A 299 15.29 -7.48 -32.27
C SER A 299 14.96 -7.24 -33.76
N LYS A 300 14.32 -8.22 -34.40
CA LYS A 300 13.89 -8.11 -35.80
C LYS A 300 12.93 -6.94 -36.03
N ASP A 301 12.12 -6.62 -35.02
CA ASP A 301 11.10 -5.58 -35.05
C ASP A 301 11.59 -4.25 -34.43
N THR A 302 12.91 -4.05 -34.38
CA THR A 302 13.51 -2.81 -33.85
C THR A 302 12.95 -1.59 -34.58
N PRO A 303 12.43 -0.59 -33.86
CA PRO A 303 11.91 0.63 -34.46
C PRO A 303 13.01 1.49 -35.09
N SER A 304 12.63 2.44 -35.94
CA SER A 304 13.61 3.38 -36.51
C SER A 304 14.24 4.26 -35.42
N LYS A 305 15.47 4.76 -35.68
CA LYS A 305 16.16 5.66 -34.75
C LYS A 305 15.31 6.89 -34.43
N ASP A 306 14.66 7.49 -35.43
CA ASP A 306 13.81 8.68 -35.23
C ASP A 306 12.60 8.40 -34.32
N GLN A 307 11.98 7.22 -34.44
CA GLN A 307 10.89 6.81 -33.55
C GLN A 307 11.37 6.60 -32.12
N MET A 308 12.52 5.95 -31.93
CA MET A 308 13.11 5.74 -30.60
C MET A 308 13.55 7.08 -29.98
N SER A 309 14.12 7.99 -30.77
CA SER A 309 14.48 9.34 -30.33
C SER A 309 13.27 10.16 -29.91
N ALA A 310 12.14 10.05 -30.61
CA ALA A 310 10.88 10.68 -30.20
C ALA A 310 10.37 10.14 -28.85
N VAL A 311 10.44 8.81 -28.64
CA VAL A 311 10.11 8.18 -27.36
C VAL A 311 11.04 8.64 -26.23
N LEU A 312 12.34 8.75 -26.48
CA LEU A 312 13.31 9.27 -25.51
C LEU A 312 13.09 10.76 -25.22
N ALA A 313 12.63 11.55 -26.18
CA ALA A 313 12.30 12.95 -25.95
C ALA A 313 11.09 13.08 -25.01
N TYR A 314 10.07 12.23 -25.18
CA TYR A 314 8.89 12.19 -24.31
C TYR A 314 9.24 11.96 -22.83
N THR A 315 10.22 11.10 -22.52
CA THR A 315 10.59 10.81 -21.13
C THR A 315 11.18 12.02 -20.40
N LYS A 316 11.66 13.03 -21.13
CA LYS A 316 12.27 14.25 -20.59
C LYS A 316 11.27 15.40 -20.40
N LEU A 317 10.04 15.25 -20.91
CA LEU A 317 9.00 16.25 -20.77
C LEU A 317 8.55 16.41 -19.31
N ASN A 318 8.06 17.61 -18.99
CA ASN A 318 7.44 17.85 -17.70
C ASN A 318 6.05 17.19 -17.62
N ARG A 319 5.45 17.22 -16.43
CA ARG A 319 4.18 16.54 -16.18
C ARG A 319 3.03 17.07 -17.05
N ALA A 320 2.90 18.39 -17.16
CA ALA A 320 1.81 19.03 -17.89
C ALA A 320 1.90 18.72 -19.39
N GLU A 321 3.12 18.74 -19.94
CA GLU A 321 3.38 18.31 -21.30
C GLU A 321 2.99 16.84 -21.50
N GLN A 322 3.45 15.92 -20.65
CA GLN A 322 3.08 14.50 -20.77
C GLN A 322 1.56 14.27 -20.67
N GLU A 323 0.86 15.03 -19.82
CA GLU A 323 -0.60 14.93 -19.72
C GLU A 323 -1.29 15.33 -21.03
N ALA A 324 -0.78 16.33 -21.75
CA ALA A 324 -1.33 16.70 -23.06
C ALA A 324 -1.26 15.53 -24.07
N PHE A 325 -0.17 14.75 -24.08
CA PHE A 325 -0.07 13.55 -24.92
C PHE A 325 -1.06 12.46 -24.46
N ARG A 326 -1.26 12.30 -23.15
CA ARG A 326 -2.24 11.35 -22.60
C ARG A 326 -3.66 11.74 -23.00
N GLU A 327 -4.03 13.01 -22.90
CA GLU A 327 -5.34 13.52 -23.30
C GLU A 327 -5.60 13.32 -24.79
N ILE A 328 -4.61 13.57 -25.64
CA ILE A 328 -4.71 13.26 -27.08
C ILE A 328 -4.89 11.76 -27.31
N SER A 329 -4.10 10.92 -26.63
CA SER A 329 -4.22 9.47 -26.70
C SER A 329 -5.63 8.99 -26.30
N LYS A 330 -6.18 9.50 -25.19
CA LYS A 330 -7.51 9.16 -24.69
C LYS A 330 -8.63 9.64 -25.64
N SER A 331 -8.60 10.91 -26.04
CA SER A 331 -9.65 11.55 -26.84
C SER A 331 -9.67 11.08 -28.30
N SER A 332 -8.49 10.82 -28.89
CA SER A 332 -8.37 10.43 -30.30
C SER A 332 -8.36 8.91 -30.52
N SER A 333 -8.53 8.10 -29.47
CA SER A 333 -8.49 6.63 -29.55
C SER A 333 -7.20 6.10 -30.22
N VAL A 334 -6.07 6.71 -29.85
CA VAL A 334 -4.73 6.32 -30.31
C VAL A 334 -3.87 5.94 -29.12
N SER A 335 -2.90 5.05 -29.30
CA SER A 335 -1.96 4.74 -28.22
C SER A 335 -1.08 5.94 -27.85
N ILE A 336 -0.51 5.92 -26.64
CA ILE A 336 0.49 6.90 -26.20
C ILE A 336 1.69 6.95 -27.15
N ILE A 337 2.13 5.81 -27.68
CA ILE A 337 3.20 5.76 -28.68
C ILE A 337 2.81 6.52 -29.94
N HIS A 338 1.60 6.30 -30.46
CA HIS A 338 1.14 7.01 -31.65
C HIS A 338 1.03 8.51 -31.39
N ALA A 339 0.49 8.93 -30.24
CA ALA A 339 0.47 10.35 -29.84
C ALA A 339 1.88 10.94 -29.78
N ILE A 340 2.85 10.22 -29.19
CA ILE A 340 4.26 10.63 -29.13
C ILE A 340 4.85 10.85 -30.52
N LEU A 341 4.65 9.90 -31.43
CA LEU A 341 5.19 10.00 -32.79
C LEU A 341 4.55 11.14 -33.57
N THR A 342 3.23 11.28 -33.50
CA THR A 342 2.47 12.33 -34.22
C THR A 342 2.83 13.74 -33.76
N MET A 343 3.07 13.93 -32.47
CA MET A 343 3.40 15.25 -31.90
C MET A 343 4.90 15.54 -31.87
N SER A 344 5.75 14.59 -32.28
CA SER A 344 7.19 14.78 -32.29
C SER A 344 7.61 15.79 -33.36
N PRO A 345 8.48 16.77 -33.05
CA PRO A 345 8.98 17.73 -34.03
C PRO A 345 9.69 17.08 -35.23
N SER A 346 10.28 15.90 -35.04
CA SER A 346 10.95 15.13 -36.10
C SER A 346 9.99 14.43 -37.07
N ASN A 347 8.67 14.46 -36.78
CA ASN A 347 7.61 13.83 -37.57
C ASN A 347 7.97 12.40 -38.08
N PRO A 348 8.35 11.48 -37.18
CA PRO A 348 8.67 10.11 -37.54
C PRO A 348 7.43 9.39 -38.10
N SER A 349 7.64 8.35 -38.91
CA SER A 349 6.53 7.56 -39.46
C SER A 349 5.62 7.03 -38.35
N THR A 350 4.33 7.33 -38.46
CA THR A 350 3.28 6.93 -37.52
C THR A 350 2.58 5.62 -37.93
N THR A 351 2.89 5.11 -39.13
CA THR A 351 2.40 3.82 -39.64
C THR A 351 3.19 2.69 -38.99
N LEU A 352 2.57 2.03 -38.01
CA LEU A 352 3.19 0.97 -37.21
C LEU A 352 2.49 -0.36 -37.43
N THR A 353 3.27 -1.43 -37.60
CA THR A 353 2.78 -2.80 -37.38
C THR A 353 2.54 -3.03 -35.89
N ASN A 354 1.70 -4.01 -35.55
CA ASN A 354 1.42 -4.34 -34.15
C ASN A 354 2.69 -4.71 -33.35
N ASP A 355 3.63 -5.44 -33.98
CA ASP A 355 4.87 -5.85 -33.31
C ASP A 355 5.83 -4.67 -33.09
N ARG A 356 5.95 -3.76 -34.07
CA ARG A 356 6.74 -2.52 -33.90
C ARG A 356 6.13 -1.59 -32.86
N HIS A 357 4.80 -1.48 -32.82
CA HIS A 357 4.11 -0.72 -31.78
C HIS A 357 4.38 -1.30 -30.39
N ARG A 358 4.25 -2.64 -30.23
CA ARG A 358 4.56 -3.34 -28.97
C ARG A 358 6.01 -3.12 -28.55
N CYS A 359 6.94 -3.19 -29.50
CA CYS A 359 8.36 -2.94 -29.27
C CYS A 359 8.61 -1.50 -28.78
N LEU A 360 8.02 -0.48 -29.43
CA LEU A 360 8.10 0.91 -28.97
C LEU A 360 7.48 1.13 -27.58
N LEU A 361 6.35 0.47 -27.29
CA LEU A 361 5.70 0.57 -25.98
C LEU A 361 6.55 -0.08 -24.88
N GLU A 362 7.16 -1.23 -25.15
CA GLU A 362 8.11 -1.86 -24.24
C GLU A 362 9.35 -0.98 -24.05
N TYR A 363 9.89 -0.40 -25.12
CA TYR A 363 11.01 0.53 -25.07
C TYR A 363 10.68 1.75 -24.19
N LEU A 364 9.53 2.40 -24.41
CA LEU A 364 9.07 3.51 -23.57
C LEU A 364 8.95 3.08 -22.09
N SER A 365 8.35 1.92 -21.82
CA SER A 365 8.14 1.41 -20.47
C SER A 365 9.46 1.17 -19.72
N ILE A 366 10.46 0.61 -20.41
CA ILE A 366 11.81 0.39 -19.87
C ILE A 366 12.53 1.73 -19.64
N GLN A 367 12.49 2.65 -20.60
CA GLN A 367 13.13 3.96 -20.48
C GLN A 367 12.53 4.80 -19.34
N LEU A 368 11.20 4.80 -19.20
CA LEU A 368 10.54 5.42 -18.05
C LEU A 368 10.94 4.76 -16.72
N SER A 369 11.14 3.44 -16.72
CA SER A 369 11.56 2.71 -15.52
C SER A 369 13.01 2.98 -15.12
N ILE A 370 13.90 3.19 -16.09
CA ILE A 370 15.28 3.65 -15.85
C ILE A 370 15.24 5.06 -15.29
N ARG A 371 14.57 5.99 -15.98
CA ARG A 371 14.40 7.38 -15.53
C ARG A 371 13.86 7.47 -14.10
N ASP A 372 12.79 6.73 -13.79
CA ASP A 372 12.20 6.77 -12.44
C ASP A 372 13.22 6.45 -11.34
N ARG A 373 14.12 5.49 -11.59
CA ARG A 373 15.16 5.08 -10.65
C ARG A 373 16.24 6.15 -10.52
N GLU A 374 16.67 6.71 -11.64
CA GLU A 374 17.62 7.82 -11.66
C GLU A 374 17.07 9.04 -10.89
N GLN A 375 15.78 9.35 -11.05
CA GLN A 375 15.12 10.43 -10.32
C GLN A 375 15.02 10.14 -8.82
N ILE A 376 14.68 8.91 -8.42
CA ILE A 376 14.67 8.53 -7.00
C ILE A 376 16.09 8.62 -6.41
N ILE A 377 17.11 8.16 -7.13
CA ILE A 377 18.52 8.33 -6.73
C ILE A 377 18.87 9.81 -6.60
N SER A 378 18.44 10.64 -7.56
CA SER A 378 18.69 12.08 -7.55
C SER A 378 18.13 12.72 -6.29
N VAL A 379 16.86 12.46 -5.97
CA VAL A 379 16.16 13.08 -4.84
C VAL A 379 16.65 12.55 -3.49
N LEU A 380 16.91 11.25 -3.34
CA LEU A 380 17.21 10.65 -2.03
C LEU A 380 18.72 10.55 -1.73
N CYS A 381 19.56 10.45 -2.77
CA CYS A 381 20.98 10.14 -2.61
C CYS A 381 21.92 11.25 -3.10
N ARG A 382 21.47 12.14 -4.00
CA ARG A 382 22.34 13.15 -4.64
C ARG A 382 21.85 14.60 -4.47
N SER A 383 20.79 14.82 -3.69
CA SER A 383 20.27 16.17 -3.42
C SER A 383 21.29 17.04 -2.70
N ASN A 384 21.35 18.31 -3.10
CA ASN A 384 22.13 19.35 -2.43
C ASN A 384 21.22 20.55 -2.11
N PRO A 385 20.88 20.82 -0.84
CA PRO A 385 21.34 20.11 0.37
C PRO A 385 20.81 18.68 0.49
N ASP A 386 21.53 17.83 1.25
CA ASP A 386 21.13 16.45 1.54
C ASP A 386 20.00 16.41 2.58
N ASN A 387 18.77 16.64 2.11
CA ASN A 387 17.58 16.70 2.93
C ASN A 387 17.31 15.38 3.67
N LEU A 388 17.60 14.22 3.06
CA LEU A 388 17.34 12.91 3.67
C LEU A 388 18.24 12.69 4.89
N THR A 389 19.56 12.88 4.75
CA THR A 389 20.51 12.72 5.85
C THR A 389 20.19 13.63 7.03
N VAL A 390 19.88 14.90 6.75
CA VAL A 390 19.54 15.87 7.79
C VAL A 390 18.24 15.49 8.48
N THR A 391 17.20 15.11 7.73
CA THR A 391 15.92 14.68 8.30
C THR A 391 16.08 13.46 9.21
N ILE A 392 16.87 12.46 8.82
CA ILE A 392 17.13 11.28 9.65
C ILE A 392 17.86 11.66 10.94
N ARG A 393 18.83 12.57 10.87
CA ARG A 393 19.53 13.05 12.06
C ARG A 393 18.55 13.71 13.03
N ASP A 394 17.70 14.60 12.52
CA ASP A 394 16.72 15.32 13.34
C ASP A 394 15.71 14.34 13.95
N ILE A 395 15.22 13.35 13.18
CA ILE A 395 14.36 12.27 13.72
C ILE A 395 15.05 11.52 14.85
N VAL A 396 16.32 11.12 14.70
CA VAL A 396 17.04 10.44 15.78
C VAL A 396 17.18 11.33 17.00
N THR A 397 17.41 12.64 16.83
CA THR A 397 17.46 13.60 17.93
C THR A 397 16.10 13.75 18.62
N ILE A 398 15.01 13.85 17.87
CA ILE A 398 13.64 13.93 18.40
C ILE A 398 13.30 12.69 19.23
N TYR A 399 13.70 11.51 18.74
CA TYR A 399 13.40 10.24 19.40
C TYR A 399 14.47 9.79 20.40
N ASP A 400 15.55 10.54 20.61
CA ASP A 400 16.65 10.13 21.51
C ASP A 400 16.16 9.74 22.92
N PRO A 401 15.27 10.50 23.60
CA PRO A 401 14.75 10.11 24.91
C PRO A 401 13.99 8.76 24.87
N ILE A 402 13.22 8.54 23.81
CA ILE A 402 12.43 7.31 23.62
C ILE A 402 13.37 6.13 23.32
N ILE A 403 14.39 6.32 22.48
CA ILE A 403 15.41 5.30 22.16
C ILE A 403 16.18 4.91 23.42
N ARG A 404 16.52 5.86 24.30
CA ARG A 404 17.17 5.58 25.59
C ARG A 404 16.29 4.74 26.50
N ASN A 405 15.01 5.09 26.63
CA ASN A 405 14.07 4.30 27.41
C ASN A 405 13.92 2.88 26.85
N LEU A 406 13.84 2.75 25.52
CA LEU A 406 13.70 1.46 24.86
C LEU A 406 14.95 0.58 25.04
N HIS A 407 16.16 1.16 24.91
CA HIS A 407 17.42 0.45 25.15
C HIS A 407 17.55 -0.10 26.57
N ASN A 408 17.05 0.63 27.56
CA ASN A 408 17.02 0.17 28.95
C ASN A 408 15.93 -0.88 29.22
N ALA A 409 14.86 -0.89 28.42
CA ALA A 409 13.70 -1.74 28.66
C ALA A 409 13.74 -3.07 27.89
N VAL A 410 14.31 -3.09 26.69
CA VAL A 410 14.19 -4.17 25.71
C VAL A 410 15.57 -4.61 25.21
N ASP A 411 15.73 -5.91 24.97
CA ASP A 411 16.87 -6.42 24.20
C ASP A 411 16.74 -6.03 22.72
N LEU A 412 17.25 -4.83 22.39
CA LEU A 412 17.28 -4.32 21.03
C LEU A 412 18.08 -5.23 20.08
N SER A 413 19.15 -5.86 20.55
CA SER A 413 19.96 -6.77 19.73
C SER A 413 19.19 -8.05 19.40
N GLY A 414 18.48 -8.61 20.37
CA GLY A 414 17.59 -9.76 20.17
C GLY A 414 16.46 -9.41 19.21
N THR A 415 15.80 -8.27 19.43
CA THR A 415 14.71 -7.76 18.58
C THR A 415 15.12 -7.65 17.10
N VAL A 416 16.30 -7.09 16.82
CA VAL A 416 16.83 -7.02 15.44
C VAL A 416 17.13 -8.42 14.87
N SER A 417 17.59 -9.36 15.71
CA SER A 417 17.81 -10.74 15.29
C SER A 417 16.51 -11.45 14.92
N ASP A 418 15.44 -11.19 15.66
CA ASP A 418 14.12 -11.75 15.38
C ASP A 418 13.51 -11.15 14.11
N PHE A 419 13.65 -9.84 13.92
CA PHE A 419 13.26 -9.17 12.68
C PHE A 419 14.00 -9.74 11.46
N GLU A 420 15.32 -9.92 11.55
CA GLU A 420 16.13 -10.54 10.49
C GLU A 420 15.60 -11.94 10.14
N ARG A 421 15.26 -12.75 11.14
CA ARG A 421 14.69 -14.10 10.93
C ARG A 421 13.32 -14.05 10.25
N PHE A 422 12.43 -13.19 10.72
CA PHE A 422 11.10 -12.99 10.12
C PHE A 422 11.20 -12.59 8.65
N VAL A 423 12.00 -11.57 8.32
CA VAL A 423 12.15 -11.09 6.93
C VAL A 423 12.74 -12.19 6.04
N ASN A 424 13.75 -12.94 6.53
CA ASN A 424 14.33 -14.04 5.78
C ASN A 424 13.32 -15.16 5.49
N ASP A 425 12.48 -15.52 6.47
CA ASP A 425 11.45 -16.54 6.29
C ASP A 425 10.30 -16.04 5.41
N MET A 426 9.88 -14.77 5.55
CA MET A 426 8.92 -14.14 4.66
C MET A 426 9.40 -14.17 3.20
N ILE A 427 10.66 -13.83 2.96
CA ILE A 427 11.26 -13.88 1.61
C ILE A 427 11.18 -15.30 1.05
N LYS A 428 11.47 -16.32 1.85
CA LYS A 428 11.39 -17.72 1.42
C LYS A 428 9.96 -18.14 1.12
N THR A 429 9.01 -17.84 2.01
CA THR A 429 7.59 -18.19 1.86
C THR A 429 6.98 -17.54 0.62
N ALA A 430 7.36 -16.30 0.30
CA ALA A 430 6.79 -15.57 -0.83
C ALA A 430 7.34 -15.96 -2.22
N LYS A 431 8.42 -16.75 -2.30
CA LYS A 431 9.05 -17.13 -3.58
C LYS A 431 8.16 -18.10 -4.36
N ILE A 432 7.94 -17.77 -5.63
CA ILE A 432 7.30 -18.68 -6.59
C ILE A 432 8.41 -19.40 -7.36
N SER A 433 8.55 -20.72 -7.17
CA SER A 433 9.56 -21.54 -7.87
C SER A 433 9.15 -21.86 -9.30
N ASP A 434 10.10 -21.77 -10.23
CA ASP A 434 9.95 -22.22 -11.63
C ASP A 434 10.14 -23.74 -11.80
N SER A 435 10.57 -24.44 -10.74
CA SER A 435 10.84 -25.88 -10.81
C SER A 435 9.55 -26.70 -10.82
N SER A 436 9.46 -27.67 -11.72
CA SER A 436 8.36 -28.65 -11.84
C SER A 436 8.08 -29.48 -10.57
N LYS A 437 8.88 -29.31 -9.50
CA LYS A 437 8.77 -30.01 -8.22
C LYS A 437 7.85 -29.31 -7.20
N GLN A 438 7.55 -28.01 -7.36
CA GLN A 438 6.52 -27.32 -6.56
C GLN A 438 5.31 -27.05 -7.46
N SER A 439 4.20 -27.76 -7.21
CA SER A 439 3.05 -27.76 -8.12
C SER A 439 2.11 -26.55 -7.95
N ALA A 440 2.31 -25.70 -6.94
CA ALA A 440 1.45 -24.55 -6.68
C ALA A 440 2.21 -23.37 -6.00
N PRO A 441 1.84 -22.12 -6.30
CA PRO A 441 2.30 -20.95 -5.55
C PRO A 441 1.79 -21.00 -4.10
N PRO A 442 2.46 -20.29 -3.17
CA PRO A 442 2.13 -20.33 -1.75
C PRO A 442 0.69 -19.87 -1.48
N GLY A 443 0.03 -20.55 -0.54
CA GLY A 443 -1.31 -20.21 -0.05
C GLY A 443 -1.32 -19.11 1.01
N VAL A 444 -2.50 -18.63 1.37
CA VAL A 444 -2.67 -17.69 2.51
C VAL A 444 -2.24 -18.35 3.82
N GLU A 445 -2.50 -19.64 3.96
CA GLU A 445 -2.19 -20.45 5.15
C GLU A 445 -0.69 -20.48 5.46
N GLU A 446 0.17 -20.46 4.44
CA GLU A 446 1.62 -20.41 4.63
C GLU A 446 2.08 -19.08 5.25
N PHE A 447 1.36 -17.98 4.96
CA PHE A 447 1.59 -16.69 5.59
C PHE A 447 0.98 -16.61 7.00
N VAL A 448 -0.15 -17.28 7.25
CA VAL A 448 -0.69 -17.43 8.61
C VAL A 448 0.32 -18.18 9.49
N ALA A 449 0.80 -19.34 9.03
CA ALA A 449 1.82 -20.12 9.74
C ALA A 449 3.14 -19.35 9.91
N LEU A 450 3.53 -18.50 8.95
CA LEU A 450 4.67 -17.60 9.10
C LEU A 450 4.45 -16.63 10.27
N PHE A 451 3.27 -16.01 10.35
CA PHE A 451 2.95 -15.03 11.38
C PHE A 451 2.86 -15.68 12.75
N GLU A 452 2.19 -16.83 12.86
CA GLU A 452 2.09 -17.60 14.11
C GLU A 452 3.46 -18.05 14.63
N ARG A 453 4.41 -18.39 13.74
CA ARG A 453 5.78 -18.74 14.12
C ARG A 453 6.55 -17.56 14.73
N HIS A 454 6.30 -16.35 14.25
CA HIS A 454 7.07 -15.15 14.62
C HIS A 454 6.35 -14.22 15.59
N GLN A 455 5.05 -14.41 15.87
CA GLN A 455 4.26 -13.55 16.76
C GLN A 455 4.82 -13.50 18.18
N LYS A 456 5.41 -14.60 18.70
CA LYS A 456 6.01 -14.63 20.04
C LYS A 456 7.10 -13.58 20.18
N SER A 457 7.87 -13.29 19.14
CA SER A 457 8.88 -12.22 19.18
C SER A 457 8.26 -10.83 19.42
N CYS A 458 7.06 -10.57 18.87
CA CYS A 458 6.32 -9.34 19.16
C CYS A 458 5.85 -9.31 20.62
N HIS A 459 5.31 -10.41 21.15
CA HIS A 459 4.87 -10.47 22.55
C HIS A 459 6.05 -10.34 23.54
N VAL A 460 7.20 -10.95 23.25
CA VAL A 460 8.44 -10.79 24.03
C VAL A 460 8.87 -9.33 24.06
N PHE A 461 8.86 -8.65 22.90
CA PHE A 461 9.16 -7.22 22.82
C PHE A 461 8.19 -6.39 23.67
N LEU A 462 6.88 -6.59 23.51
CA LEU A 462 5.85 -5.87 24.25
C LEU A 462 5.96 -6.12 25.75
N HIS A 463 6.26 -7.35 26.17
CA HIS A 463 6.46 -7.69 27.57
C HIS A 463 7.64 -6.97 28.18
N GLN A 464 8.81 -7.06 27.53
CA GLN A 464 10.02 -6.35 27.99
C GLN A 464 9.77 -4.84 28.06
N PHE A 465 9.12 -4.27 27.04
CA PHE A 465 8.77 -2.86 26.99
C PHE A 465 7.87 -2.46 28.17
N CYS A 466 6.75 -3.16 28.37
CA CYS A 466 5.78 -2.84 29.40
C CYS A 466 6.33 -3.07 30.81
N LYS A 467 7.07 -4.16 31.03
CA LYS A 467 7.63 -4.57 32.32
C LYS A 467 8.77 -3.68 32.79
N ASN A 468 9.70 -3.34 31.90
CA ASN A 468 10.94 -2.64 32.27
C ASN A 468 10.88 -1.13 31.98
N GLY A 469 10.00 -0.69 31.07
CA GLY A 469 10.00 0.64 30.47
C GLY A 469 8.91 1.59 30.97
N ALA A 470 8.55 1.57 32.26
CA ALA A 470 7.37 2.25 32.82
C ALA A 470 7.04 3.64 32.23
N LYS A 471 8.03 4.56 32.17
CA LYS A 471 7.83 5.91 31.60
C LYS A 471 7.47 5.91 30.11
N ALA A 472 8.12 5.06 29.32
CA ALA A 472 7.79 4.91 27.91
C ALA A 472 6.43 4.22 27.76
N THR A 473 6.15 3.19 28.56
CA THR A 473 4.86 2.51 28.57
C THR A 473 3.70 3.47 28.80
N GLU A 474 3.80 4.35 29.82
CA GLU A 474 2.78 5.36 30.11
C GLU A 474 2.57 6.32 28.94
N LEU A 475 3.66 6.84 28.37
CA LEU A 475 3.60 7.75 27.22
C LEU A 475 2.88 7.13 26.00
N TRP A 476 3.18 5.87 25.69
CA TRP A 476 2.54 5.17 24.57
C TRP A 476 1.12 4.70 24.89
N ARG A 477 0.83 4.37 26.15
CA ARG A 477 -0.52 4.09 26.64
C ARG A 477 -1.41 5.32 26.51
N ASP A 478 -0.94 6.50 26.90
CA ASP A 478 -1.67 7.76 26.76
C ASP A 478 -1.96 8.09 25.30
N TYR A 479 -0.97 7.93 24.42
CA TYR A 479 -1.17 8.11 22.99
C TYR A 479 -2.18 7.10 22.43
N ALA A 480 -2.08 5.83 22.80
CA ALA A 480 -3.04 4.81 22.36
C ALA A 480 -4.46 5.13 22.85
N LYS A 481 -4.62 5.58 24.10
CA LYS A 481 -5.91 6.06 24.65
C LYS A 481 -6.45 7.26 23.88
N TYR A 482 -5.59 8.22 23.55
CA TYR A 482 -5.96 9.36 22.73
C TYR A 482 -6.42 8.91 21.34
N ALA A 483 -5.69 8.00 20.69
CA ALA A 483 -5.97 7.51 19.35
C ALA A 483 -7.30 6.72 19.29
N VAL A 484 -7.53 5.79 20.20
CA VAL A 484 -8.78 4.98 20.20
C VAL A 484 -10.02 5.84 20.49
N LYS A 485 -9.89 6.91 21.28
CA LYS A 485 -10.99 7.86 21.54
C LYS A 485 -11.44 8.61 20.28
N GLN A 486 -10.59 8.75 19.26
CA GLN A 486 -10.95 9.41 17.99
C GLN A 486 -11.98 8.62 17.19
N PHE A 487 -12.22 7.36 17.56
CA PHE A 487 -13.23 6.50 16.95
C PHE A 487 -14.54 6.46 17.75
N ARG A 488 -14.73 7.29 18.78
CA ARG A 488 -16.01 7.35 19.51
C ARG A 488 -17.07 8.08 18.71
N GLN A 489 -18.31 7.62 18.79
CA GLN A 489 -19.46 8.37 18.30
C GLN A 489 -19.80 9.53 19.25
N PRO A 490 -20.32 10.66 18.73
CA PRO A 490 -20.88 11.74 19.55
C PRO A 490 -21.97 11.22 20.49
N GLU A 491 -22.10 11.79 21.70
CA GLU A 491 -23.03 11.29 22.72
C GLU A 491 -24.49 11.31 22.30
N ASP A 492 -24.87 12.26 21.45
CA ASP A 492 -26.24 12.41 20.95
C ASP A 492 -26.57 11.45 19.79
N THR A 493 -25.63 10.60 19.38
CA THR A 493 -25.83 9.64 18.28
C THR A 493 -26.57 8.41 18.80
N SER A 494 -27.89 8.40 18.66
CA SER A 494 -28.74 7.29 19.09
C SER A 494 -28.87 6.15 18.07
N THR A 495 -28.20 6.24 16.92
CA THR A 495 -28.36 5.29 15.82
C THR A 495 -27.33 4.16 15.90
N ASP A 496 -27.82 2.95 16.16
CA ASP A 496 -27.04 1.72 16.09
C ASP A 496 -26.87 1.32 14.61
N GLY A 497 -25.91 1.96 13.93
CA GLY A 497 -25.56 1.68 12.53
C GLY A 497 -25.38 2.92 11.65
N GLY A 498 -25.42 2.73 10.33
CA GLY A 498 -25.30 3.82 9.36
C GLY A 498 -23.89 4.34 9.09
N ALA A 499 -23.80 5.66 8.86
CA ALA A 499 -22.55 6.42 8.85
C ALA A 499 -22.21 7.01 10.23
N GLY A 500 -22.94 6.61 11.28
CA GLY A 500 -22.70 7.00 12.66
C GLY A 500 -22.75 8.51 12.86
N GLY A 501 -21.72 9.09 13.49
CA GLY A 501 -21.63 10.54 13.74
C GLY A 501 -21.67 11.41 12.48
N PHE A 502 -21.48 10.83 11.29
CA PHE A 502 -21.56 11.54 10.01
C PHE A 502 -22.97 11.49 9.36
N ASP A 503 -23.92 10.73 9.92
CA ASP A 503 -25.28 10.60 9.40
C ASP A 503 -26.00 11.96 9.20
N PRO A 504 -25.96 12.92 10.16
CA PRO A 504 -26.64 14.20 10.00
C PRO A 504 -26.11 14.99 8.79
N THR A 505 -24.78 14.95 8.59
CA THR A 505 -24.11 15.60 7.48
C THR A 505 -24.53 15.01 6.13
N LEU A 506 -24.54 13.68 6.01
CA LEU A 506 -24.96 13.01 4.77
C LEU A 506 -26.42 13.27 4.45
N ASN A 507 -27.29 13.21 5.46
CA ASN A 507 -28.71 13.53 5.29
C ASN A 507 -28.90 14.99 4.86
N LYS A 508 -28.14 15.94 5.40
CA LYS A 508 -28.17 17.33 4.93
C LYS A 508 -27.75 17.43 3.47
N LEU A 509 -26.61 16.85 3.10
CA LEU A 509 -26.10 16.90 1.73
C LEU A 509 -27.09 16.29 0.71
N PHE A 510 -27.71 15.17 1.07
CA PHE A 510 -28.73 14.48 0.28
C PHE A 510 -30.03 15.30 0.15
N ASN A 511 -30.50 15.91 1.25
CA ASN A 511 -31.75 16.69 1.24
C ASN A 511 -31.67 17.97 0.38
N GLU A 512 -30.47 18.51 0.19
CA GLU A 512 -30.20 19.68 -0.68
C GLU A 512 -30.20 19.34 -2.19
N LEU A 513 -30.27 18.06 -2.57
CA LEU A 513 -30.40 17.65 -3.98
C LEU A 513 -31.82 17.90 -4.53
N GLY A 514 -31.96 18.02 -5.85
CA GLY A 514 -33.27 18.00 -6.51
C GLY A 514 -33.94 16.63 -6.41
N GLU A 515 -35.28 16.57 -6.49
CA GLU A 515 -36.05 15.32 -6.28
C GLU A 515 -35.66 14.19 -7.25
N GLU A 516 -35.32 14.52 -8.50
CA GLU A 516 -34.82 13.53 -9.47
C GLU A 516 -33.47 12.95 -9.05
N ASP A 517 -32.53 13.84 -8.66
CA ASP A 517 -31.20 13.43 -8.21
C ASP A 517 -31.26 12.63 -6.90
N LYS A 518 -32.19 12.97 -5.99
CA LYS A 518 -32.43 12.17 -4.77
C LYS A 518 -32.84 10.75 -5.10
N ARG A 519 -33.76 10.57 -6.05
CA ARG A 519 -34.21 9.24 -6.48
C ARG A 519 -33.03 8.42 -7.03
N ILE A 520 -32.25 9.01 -7.94
CA ILE A 520 -31.08 8.34 -8.54
C ILE A 520 -30.04 7.99 -7.48
N VAL A 521 -29.71 8.92 -6.57
CA VAL A 521 -28.74 8.66 -5.50
C VAL A 521 -29.24 7.55 -4.57
N ALA A 522 -30.51 7.57 -4.16
CA ALA A 522 -31.10 6.52 -3.31
C ALA A 522 -31.02 5.13 -3.97
N GLU A 523 -31.36 5.02 -5.26
CA GLU A 523 -31.24 3.79 -6.06
C GLU A 523 -29.77 3.31 -6.13
N GLN A 524 -28.83 4.22 -6.38
CA GLN A 524 -27.39 3.89 -6.39
C GLN A 524 -26.89 3.42 -5.02
N MET A 525 -27.37 4.03 -3.92
CA MET A 525 -26.97 3.63 -2.56
C MET A 525 -27.53 2.26 -2.18
N GLU A 526 -28.76 1.94 -2.57
CA GLU A 526 -29.35 0.62 -2.35
C GLU A 526 -28.58 -0.47 -3.10
N ALA A 527 -28.25 -0.23 -4.38
CA ALA A 527 -27.43 -1.15 -5.17
C ALA A 527 -26.04 -1.34 -4.56
N TYR A 528 -25.43 -0.27 -4.04
CA TYR A 528 -24.12 -0.34 -3.39
C TYR A 528 -24.16 -1.02 -2.03
N GLU A 529 -25.23 -0.85 -1.26
CA GLU A 529 -25.45 -1.59 -0.02
C GLU A 529 -25.49 -3.10 -0.27
N ALA A 530 -26.26 -3.54 -1.28
CA ALA A 530 -26.32 -4.94 -1.69
C ALA A 530 -24.93 -5.47 -2.11
N TYR A 531 -24.14 -4.64 -2.79
CA TYR A 531 -22.75 -4.93 -3.13
C TYR A 531 -21.88 -5.15 -1.87
N LEU A 532 -21.96 -4.28 -0.87
CA LEU A 532 -21.22 -4.42 0.39
C LEU A 532 -21.61 -5.68 1.15
N GLN A 533 -22.90 -6.02 1.20
CA GLN A 533 -23.39 -7.25 1.82
C GLN A 533 -22.81 -8.50 1.14
N GLU A 534 -22.75 -8.51 -0.20
CA GLU A 534 -22.13 -9.59 -0.96
C GLU A 534 -20.61 -9.69 -0.74
N LEU A 535 -19.90 -8.55 -0.66
CA LEU A 535 -18.48 -8.53 -0.27
C LEU A 535 -18.27 -9.12 1.12
N ASN A 536 -19.06 -8.69 2.11
CA ASN A 536 -19.01 -9.21 3.47
C ASN A 536 -19.24 -10.73 3.51
N ARG A 537 -20.19 -11.23 2.70
CA ARG A 537 -20.44 -12.67 2.58
C ARG A 537 -19.25 -13.41 1.97
N LYS A 538 -18.59 -12.84 0.97
CA LYS A 538 -17.38 -13.44 0.36
C LYS A 538 -16.19 -13.42 1.30
N THR A 539 -15.95 -12.31 2.00
CA THR A 539 -14.90 -12.18 3.01
C THR A 539 -15.06 -13.24 4.11
N ARG A 540 -16.27 -13.41 4.64
CA ARG A 540 -16.58 -14.47 5.61
C ARG A 540 -16.23 -15.85 5.05
N ARG A 541 -16.74 -16.23 3.88
CA ARG A 541 -16.41 -17.53 3.25
C ARG A 541 -14.91 -17.77 3.08
N ARG A 542 -14.12 -16.74 2.75
CA ARG A 542 -12.65 -16.86 2.65
C ARG A 542 -12.00 -17.05 4.02
N MET A 543 -12.49 -16.37 5.05
CA MET A 543 -12.06 -16.59 6.43
C MET A 543 -12.28 -18.05 6.84
N ALA A 544 -13.49 -18.61 6.63
CA ALA A 544 -13.75 -20.04 6.87
C ALA A 544 -12.76 -20.96 6.16
N SER A 545 -12.46 -20.69 4.89
CA SER A 545 -11.57 -21.53 4.10
C SER A 545 -10.16 -21.60 4.69
N VAL A 546 -9.63 -20.46 5.15
CA VAL A 546 -8.30 -20.38 5.75
C VAL A 546 -8.30 -21.08 7.11
N VAL A 547 -9.24 -20.71 7.99
CA VAL A 547 -9.34 -21.28 9.35
C VAL A 547 -9.56 -22.80 9.32
N ALA A 548 -10.39 -23.32 8.42
CA ALA A 548 -10.60 -24.76 8.28
C ALA A 548 -9.34 -25.49 7.77
N SER A 549 -8.50 -24.82 6.97
CA SER A 549 -7.25 -25.39 6.48
C SER A 549 -6.19 -25.46 7.59
N ASP A 550 -6.16 -24.48 8.50
CA ASP A 550 -5.27 -24.51 9.66
C ASP A 550 -5.51 -25.76 10.53
N ILE A 551 -6.79 -26.10 10.77
CA ILE A 551 -7.19 -27.33 11.48
C ILE A 551 -6.66 -28.59 10.76
N ALA A 552 -6.83 -28.65 9.44
CA ALA A 552 -6.38 -29.79 8.64
C ALA A 552 -4.85 -29.95 8.70
N SER A 553 -4.12 -28.83 8.68
CA SER A 553 -2.66 -28.81 8.78
C SER A 553 -2.16 -29.32 10.15
N ALA A 554 -2.84 -28.97 11.24
CA ALA A 554 -2.55 -29.45 12.58
C ALA A 554 -2.84 -30.95 12.76
N ALA A 555 -3.82 -31.47 12.00
CA ALA A 555 -4.20 -32.89 11.96
C ALA A 555 -3.34 -33.77 11.02
N ALA A 556 -2.13 -33.32 10.64
CA ALA A 556 -1.16 -34.01 9.77
C ALA A 556 -1.55 -34.18 8.29
N ALA A 557 -2.61 -33.53 7.79
CA ALA A 557 -2.96 -33.54 6.37
C ALA A 557 -2.73 -32.15 5.74
N LEU A 558 -1.71 -32.04 4.87
CA LEU A 558 -1.55 -30.86 4.00
C LEU A 558 -2.87 -30.56 3.25
N PRO A 559 -3.32 -29.30 3.16
CA PRO A 559 -4.51 -28.96 2.39
C PRO A 559 -4.34 -29.41 0.93
N LYS A 560 -5.34 -30.10 0.38
CA LYS A 560 -5.31 -30.62 -1.00
C LYS A 560 -5.12 -29.52 -2.07
N LYS A 561 -5.44 -28.25 -1.74
CA LYS A 561 -5.21 -27.06 -2.58
C LYS A 561 -5.01 -25.80 -1.71
N PRO A 562 -3.94 -25.00 -1.93
CA PRO A 562 -3.72 -23.76 -1.18
C PRO A 562 -4.76 -22.69 -1.50
N THR A 563 -5.19 -21.92 -0.51
CA THR A 563 -6.13 -20.81 -0.71
C THR A 563 -5.41 -19.65 -1.41
N LYS A 564 -5.97 -19.21 -2.55
CA LYS A 564 -5.32 -18.21 -3.42
C LYS A 564 -5.72 -16.76 -3.11
N LYS A 565 -6.75 -16.56 -2.30
CA LYS A 565 -7.30 -15.25 -1.97
C LYS A 565 -7.76 -15.24 -0.52
N GLY A 566 -7.24 -14.33 0.28
CA GLY A 566 -7.62 -14.20 1.68
C GLY A 566 -8.89 -13.36 1.92
N PRO A 567 -9.40 -13.38 3.16
CA PRO A 567 -10.46 -12.47 3.62
C PRO A 567 -10.04 -10.99 3.62
N GLY A 568 -11.04 -10.11 3.81
CA GLY A 568 -10.87 -8.67 3.98
C GLY A 568 -11.48 -7.89 2.83
N ASN A 569 -12.43 -6.99 3.12
CA ASN A 569 -13.03 -6.14 2.08
C ASN A 569 -12.00 -5.20 1.42
N PHE A 570 -10.94 -4.82 2.15
CA PHE A 570 -9.82 -4.04 1.62
C PHE A 570 -9.17 -4.70 0.40
N LEU A 571 -9.10 -6.04 0.32
CA LEU A 571 -8.55 -6.73 -0.86
C LEU A 571 -9.44 -6.58 -2.09
N PHE A 572 -10.76 -6.57 -1.91
CA PHE A 572 -11.70 -6.35 -3.01
C PHE A 572 -11.62 -4.90 -3.51
N LYS A 573 -11.62 -3.94 -2.58
CA LYS A 573 -11.46 -2.52 -2.89
C LYS A 573 -10.13 -2.24 -3.60
N TRP A 574 -9.04 -2.83 -3.10
CA TRP A 574 -7.74 -2.71 -3.75
C TRP A 574 -7.74 -3.31 -5.16
N GLN A 575 -8.28 -4.53 -5.35
CA GLN A 575 -8.40 -5.13 -6.67
C GLN A 575 -9.22 -4.26 -7.63
N GLN A 576 -10.28 -3.61 -7.16
CA GLN A 576 -11.07 -2.67 -7.95
C GLN A 576 -10.27 -1.42 -8.37
N LEU A 577 -9.48 -0.83 -7.46
CA LEU A 577 -8.60 0.30 -7.78
C LEU A 577 -7.54 -0.11 -8.84
N LEU A 578 -6.98 -1.31 -8.72
CA LEU A 578 -6.10 -1.86 -9.75
C LEU A 578 -6.85 -2.05 -11.08
N ASP A 579 -8.00 -2.71 -11.06
CA ASP A 579 -8.78 -3.05 -12.24
C ASP A 579 -9.31 -1.81 -12.99
N SER A 580 -9.59 -0.72 -12.27
CA SER A 580 -10.04 0.57 -12.83
C SER A 580 -8.93 1.47 -13.37
N THR A 581 -7.66 1.12 -13.15
CA THR A 581 -6.51 1.90 -13.63
C THR A 581 -6.49 1.94 -15.15
N GLN A 582 -6.58 3.12 -15.75
CA GLN A 582 -6.53 3.30 -17.21
C GLN A 582 -5.14 3.04 -17.77
N ILE A 583 -5.09 2.41 -18.94
CA ILE A 583 -3.86 2.02 -19.65
C ILE A 583 -3.99 2.39 -21.13
N THR A 584 -2.91 2.88 -21.74
CA THR A 584 -2.87 3.18 -23.18
C THR A 584 -3.42 2.03 -24.03
N PRO A 585 -4.12 2.30 -25.15
CA PRO A 585 -4.46 1.29 -26.15
C PRO A 585 -3.29 0.38 -26.55
N SER A 586 -3.58 -0.88 -26.88
CA SER A 586 -2.60 -1.90 -27.29
C SER A 586 -2.26 -1.87 -28.78
N VAL A 587 -2.93 -1.01 -29.56
CA VAL A 587 -2.70 -0.79 -30.99
C VAL A 587 -2.52 0.69 -31.26
N ALA A 588 -1.82 1.04 -32.35
CA ALA A 588 -1.45 2.42 -32.65
C ALA A 588 -2.67 3.36 -32.82
N VAL A 589 -3.67 2.94 -33.60
CA VAL A 589 -4.87 3.74 -33.98
C VAL A 589 -6.13 2.89 -33.84
N GLY A 590 -7.25 3.51 -33.45
CA GLY A 590 -8.57 2.85 -33.37
C GLY A 590 -8.73 1.92 -32.18
N GLY A 591 -7.78 1.93 -31.24
CA GLY A 591 -7.81 1.12 -30.04
C GLY A 591 -8.54 1.83 -28.89
N LYS A 592 -9.26 1.05 -28.07
CA LYS A 592 -9.88 1.57 -26.85
C LYS A 592 -8.86 1.68 -25.72
N VAL A 593 -9.05 2.65 -24.82
CA VAL A 593 -8.32 2.72 -23.55
C VAL A 593 -8.53 1.41 -22.80
N ARG A 594 -7.43 0.77 -22.43
CA ARG A 594 -7.41 -0.46 -21.64
C ARG A 594 -7.50 -0.12 -20.16
N SER A 595 -7.65 -1.14 -19.34
CA SER A 595 -7.69 -1.01 -17.89
C SER A 595 -6.91 -2.13 -17.21
N GLY A 596 -6.58 -1.96 -15.93
CA GLY A 596 -5.86 -2.97 -15.14
C GLY A 596 -6.51 -4.35 -15.11
N LYS A 597 -7.81 -4.42 -15.41
CA LYS A 597 -8.55 -5.69 -15.47
C LYS A 597 -8.25 -6.53 -16.71
N ASP A 598 -7.78 -5.91 -17.80
CA ASP A 598 -7.58 -6.54 -19.09
C ASP A 598 -6.45 -7.58 -19.04
N ALA A 599 -6.64 -8.69 -19.76
CA ALA A 599 -5.77 -9.87 -19.63
C ALA A 599 -4.33 -9.62 -20.14
N ASP A 600 -4.18 -8.82 -21.18
CA ASP A 600 -2.90 -8.39 -21.72
C ASP A 600 -2.17 -7.44 -20.75
N VAL A 601 -2.90 -6.53 -20.09
CA VAL A 601 -2.35 -5.66 -19.04
C VAL A 601 -1.88 -6.49 -17.84
N LYS A 602 -2.67 -7.46 -17.36
CA LYS A 602 -2.28 -8.36 -16.26
C LYS A 602 -1.02 -9.15 -16.60
N THR A 603 -0.94 -9.65 -17.83
CA THR A 603 0.23 -10.39 -18.33
C THR A 603 1.47 -9.49 -18.37
N ALA A 604 1.38 -8.30 -18.98
CA ALA A 604 2.50 -7.36 -19.05
C ALA A 604 2.95 -6.86 -17.66
N SER A 605 2.00 -6.72 -16.74
CA SER A 605 2.28 -6.32 -15.37
C SER A 605 3.05 -7.39 -14.60
N GLY A 606 2.83 -8.68 -14.90
CA GLY A 606 3.49 -9.81 -14.26
C GLY A 606 4.94 -10.08 -14.68
N VAL A 607 5.51 -9.24 -15.52
CA VAL A 607 6.90 -9.32 -16.00
C VAL A 607 7.85 -8.65 -14.99
N ASP A 608 8.92 -9.37 -14.63
CA ASP A 608 9.97 -8.89 -13.73
C ASP A 608 11.06 -8.07 -14.45
N PHE A 609 12.14 -7.74 -13.73
CA PHE A 609 13.24 -6.93 -14.25
C PHE A 609 14.06 -7.65 -15.34
N ILE A 610 14.18 -8.98 -15.30
CA ILE A 610 14.92 -9.79 -16.29
C ILE A 610 14.06 -9.99 -17.55
N GLY A 611 12.74 -9.80 -17.43
CA GLY A 611 11.77 -10.07 -18.49
C GLY A 611 11.01 -11.38 -18.29
N ASP A 612 11.19 -12.04 -17.15
CA ASP A 612 10.53 -13.31 -16.83
C ASP A 612 9.10 -13.06 -16.31
N LYS A 613 8.19 -13.97 -16.64
CA LYS A 613 6.80 -13.96 -16.17
C LYS A 613 6.70 -14.72 -14.84
N LYS A 614 6.82 -14.03 -13.71
CA LYS A 614 6.82 -14.68 -12.38
C LYS A 614 5.54 -14.50 -11.55
N SER A 615 4.52 -13.79 -12.04
CA SER A 615 3.25 -13.63 -11.28
C SER A 615 2.26 -14.80 -11.50
N VAL A 616 1.47 -15.12 -10.47
CA VAL A 616 0.43 -16.18 -10.50
C VAL A 616 -0.59 -15.98 -11.62
N SER A 617 -0.91 -14.73 -11.97
CA SER A 617 -1.82 -14.40 -13.07
C SER A 617 -1.18 -14.62 -14.44
N ALA A 618 0.09 -14.23 -14.61
CA ALA A 618 0.83 -14.40 -15.87
C ALA A 618 1.20 -15.87 -16.15
N ALA A 619 1.51 -16.66 -15.11
CA ALA A 619 1.80 -18.09 -15.24
C ALA A 619 0.59 -18.88 -15.79
N LYS A 620 -0.64 -18.52 -15.39
CA LYS A 620 -1.88 -19.12 -15.94
C LYS A 620 -2.17 -18.74 -17.39
N LEU A 621 -1.74 -17.55 -17.83
CA LEU A 621 -1.88 -17.10 -19.22
C LEU A 621 -0.80 -17.72 -20.13
N ALA A 622 0.42 -17.90 -19.63
CA ALA A 622 1.49 -18.59 -20.36
C ALA A 622 1.14 -20.06 -20.66
N ALA A 623 0.47 -20.75 -19.72
CA ALA A 623 0.03 -22.13 -19.90
C ALA A 623 -1.17 -22.30 -20.87
N LYS A 624 -1.74 -21.21 -21.41
CA LYS A 624 -2.93 -21.22 -22.28
C LYS A 624 -2.68 -20.69 -23.71
N THR A 625 -1.44 -20.53 -24.14
CA THR A 625 -1.15 -20.10 -25.52
C THR A 625 -0.71 -21.30 -26.35
N PRO A 626 -1.55 -21.90 -27.22
CA PRO A 626 -1.04 -22.75 -28.29
C PRO A 626 -0.47 -21.86 -29.40
N ALA A 627 0.72 -22.20 -29.87
CA ALA A 627 1.23 -21.70 -31.14
C ALA A 627 0.47 -22.40 -32.26
N ASN A 628 -0.50 -21.71 -32.87
CA ASN A 628 -0.85 -21.74 -34.30
C ASN A 628 -2.12 -20.93 -34.52
N GLY A 629 -2.06 -20.02 -35.50
CA GLY A 629 -3.26 -19.40 -36.07
C GLY A 629 -3.95 -20.38 -36.99
N ASP A 630 -5.25 -20.56 -36.82
CA ASP A 630 -6.26 -20.30 -37.85
C ASP A 630 -7.66 -20.70 -37.36
N GLU A 631 -8.64 -20.01 -37.92
CA GLU A 631 -10.08 -20.24 -37.92
C GLU A 631 -10.94 -19.88 -36.69
N ALA A 632 -12.14 -19.44 -37.05
CA ALA A 632 -13.11 -18.73 -36.26
C ALA A 632 -14.13 -19.66 -35.58
N SER A 633 -14.80 -19.06 -34.60
CA SER A 633 -16.11 -19.40 -34.06
C SER A 633 -16.20 -20.34 -32.85
N SER A 634 -16.83 -19.78 -31.82
CA SER A 634 -17.64 -20.43 -30.78
C SER A 634 -16.92 -21.30 -29.74
N LEU A 635 -17.39 -21.13 -28.49
CA LEU A 635 -17.17 -21.98 -27.32
C LEU A 635 -15.81 -21.83 -26.61
N THR A 636 -15.79 -21.03 -25.55
CA THR A 636 -15.59 -21.51 -24.16
C THR A 636 -15.55 -20.34 -23.17
N SER A 637 -16.74 -19.86 -22.81
CA SER A 637 -16.98 -19.10 -21.59
C SER A 637 -17.07 -20.05 -20.39
N SER A 638 -15.94 -20.47 -19.82
CA SER A 638 -15.84 -21.00 -18.44
C SER A 638 -14.35 -21.16 -18.11
N ALA A 639 -13.77 -20.77 -16.97
CA ALA A 639 -14.24 -20.71 -15.60
C ALA A 639 -13.46 -19.64 -14.79
N GLY A 640 -13.32 -18.43 -15.35
CA GLY A 640 -12.67 -17.29 -14.70
C GLY A 640 -13.62 -16.21 -14.16
N SER A 641 -14.91 -16.29 -14.51
CA SER A 641 -15.89 -15.20 -14.35
C SER A 641 -16.85 -15.35 -13.16
N LYS A 642 -16.83 -16.44 -12.38
CA LYS A 642 -17.83 -16.66 -11.30
C LYS A 642 -17.55 -15.94 -9.98
N GLU A 643 -16.44 -15.20 -9.87
CA GLU A 643 -15.99 -14.66 -8.57
C GLU A 643 -15.92 -13.12 -8.48
N ALA A 644 -16.05 -12.40 -9.60
CA ALA A 644 -16.06 -10.93 -9.58
C ALA A 644 -17.42 -10.45 -9.07
N VAL A 645 -17.44 -9.65 -8.00
CA VAL A 645 -18.60 -8.78 -7.72
C VAL A 645 -18.28 -7.48 -8.42
N GLU A 646 -19.06 -7.12 -9.43
CA GLU A 646 -18.90 -5.83 -10.09
C GLU A 646 -19.48 -4.75 -9.18
N MET A 647 -18.72 -3.67 -8.96
CA MET A 647 -19.23 -2.53 -8.20
C MET A 647 -20.32 -1.85 -9.03
N PRO A 648 -21.48 -1.50 -8.43
CA PRO A 648 -22.55 -0.83 -9.15
C PRO A 648 -22.14 0.56 -9.61
N ASP A 649 -22.88 1.11 -10.57
CA ASP A 649 -22.67 2.48 -11.02
C ASP A 649 -23.06 3.47 -9.91
N VAL A 650 -22.08 4.28 -9.50
CA VAL A 650 -22.23 5.33 -8.49
C VAL A 650 -21.81 6.69 -9.04
N LYS A 651 -21.67 6.81 -10.36
CA LYS A 651 -21.05 7.98 -11.00
C LYS A 651 -21.83 9.27 -10.72
N ARG A 652 -23.16 9.22 -10.84
CA ARG A 652 -24.03 10.37 -10.54
C ARG A 652 -23.94 10.80 -9.07
N THR A 653 -23.94 9.84 -8.14
CA THR A 653 -23.72 10.14 -6.71
C THR A 653 -22.39 10.84 -6.47
N VAL A 654 -21.31 10.34 -7.07
CA VAL A 654 -19.97 10.93 -6.94
C VAL A 654 -19.92 12.34 -7.54
N GLU A 655 -20.49 12.55 -8.73
CA GLU A 655 -20.55 13.86 -9.38
C GLU A 655 -21.27 14.93 -8.52
N LEU A 656 -22.35 14.54 -7.84
CA LEU A 656 -23.17 15.46 -7.05
C LEU A 656 -22.64 15.72 -5.64
N LEU A 657 -22.11 14.68 -4.98
CA LEU A 657 -21.85 14.71 -3.54
C LEU A 657 -20.36 14.73 -3.18
N LEU A 658 -19.45 14.26 -4.03
CA LEU A 658 -18.02 14.22 -3.69
C LEU A 658 -17.41 15.61 -3.47
N PRO A 659 -17.64 16.63 -4.33
CA PRO A 659 -17.09 17.97 -4.09
C PRO A 659 -17.60 18.59 -2.78
N ARG A 660 -18.89 18.43 -2.50
CA ARG A 660 -19.53 18.95 -1.27
C ARG A 660 -19.06 18.20 -0.02
N PHE A 661 -18.85 16.89 -0.13
CA PHE A 661 -18.24 16.09 0.93
C PHE A 661 -16.84 16.59 1.26
N LYS A 662 -16.00 16.82 0.24
CA LYS A 662 -14.65 17.37 0.41
C LYS A 662 -14.67 18.72 1.13
N GLU A 663 -15.56 19.62 0.74
CA GLU A 663 -15.73 20.93 1.39
C GLU A 663 -16.12 20.78 2.87
N VAL A 664 -17.05 19.88 3.19
CA VAL A 664 -17.45 19.64 4.57
C VAL A 664 -16.29 19.08 5.40
N VAL A 665 -15.56 18.09 4.88
CA VAL A 665 -14.42 17.51 5.61
C VAL A 665 -13.29 18.54 5.78
N ALA A 666 -13.05 19.39 4.79
CA ALA A 666 -12.07 20.49 4.88
C ALA A 666 -12.49 21.59 5.86
N GLY A 667 -13.80 21.83 6.04
CA GLY A 667 -14.33 22.80 7.00
C GLY A 667 -14.39 22.29 8.45
N CYS A 668 -14.22 20.98 8.68
CA CYS A 668 -14.12 20.39 10.00
C CYS A 668 -12.69 20.52 10.55
N HIS A 669 -12.27 21.74 10.90
CA HIS A 669 -11.01 22.01 11.60
C HIS A 669 -11.21 22.23 13.09
#